data_AF-A0A7K6V1L0-F1
#
_entry.id   AF-A0A7K6V1L0-F1
#
_cell.length_a   1.000
_cell.length_b   1.000
_cell.length_c   1.000
_cell.angle_alpha   90.00
_cell.angle_beta   90.00
_cell.angle_gamma   90.00
#
_symmetry.space_group_name_H-M   'P 1'
#
loop_
_entity.id
_entity.type
_entity.pdbx_description
1 polymer ?
#
loop_
_entity_poly.entity_id
_entity_poly.type
_entity_poly.pdbx_seq_one_letter_code
_entity_poly.pdbx_strand_id
1 'polypeptide(L)'
;VSDFDWRSIDTSHLPSSYKTNSWQEEELLQLADHFVQQYTHLCPDRKPLFIHPLNECGVQKFVSTTVKPTLLPYPEMYYWSGCASFVCDYLIMEPLKCPITLPSSLYSPTTILKYQRGNCFDFTVLLCSLLIGAGYDAYCVHGYATHEMCTLDQTQELCPLLRKPPEVPEEEDPNKYRIKYSVEPQSDFDLQQKAKNEEEIEHEQEEEREEEVEVEKPKRDPLHGLWIHAWVLVLSGKRKVPETFFINPFTGEHHSTTDECFLGIESIWNHRNYWVNMQDCRKGCKDLSFDLSDSICWEIMFSESNKPSRLPTESPKKDTDDMVSDPKNVLEKEETDMSFEMPLSWVAQIKVSCREYENPFSRGKKVVLYHKSKLEKWAAYANDDGLVERLTLYADSEYTEEVEVKEWFKHREDLLYMREVNKQTQMITDHFKPGHPLLLKAHSYTSLEPETGHTVEFYHTARVDDLWKRFESATEMTEYFMGREDFLYMRHIEFGERDKKTEKAGTTADVPRPIVQIKEYFHRNPEKPADEDIEQRVFMVIDDIIQLTYHLEVHDTIASKVVFCRVIGREKREDEIFLSRENSVKYQPWSSEKHKNLLHLYNLLWELRAEQKELKQQVRDSEAEMLNILAVREEEEANIKLSVSMYNTAKRGQQHEATV
;
A
#
# COMPACT_ATOMS: atom_id res chain seq x y z
N VAL A 1 4.74 -15.04 -28.59
CA VAL A 1 5.20 -13.64 -28.78
C VAL A 1 6.32 -13.71 -29.79
N SER A 2 6.29 -12.93 -30.88
CA SER A 2 7.42 -12.90 -31.81
C SER A 2 8.65 -12.37 -31.07
N ASP A 3 9.76 -13.10 -31.10
CA ASP A 3 11.02 -12.65 -30.51
C ASP A 3 11.41 -11.32 -31.15
N PHE A 4 11.46 -10.26 -30.35
CA PHE A 4 11.89 -8.94 -30.81
C PHE A 4 13.39 -9.00 -31.06
N ASP A 5 13.82 -8.68 -32.28
CA ASP A 5 15.24 -8.66 -32.64
C ASP A 5 15.75 -7.21 -32.62
N TRP A 6 16.64 -6.91 -31.68
CA TRP A 6 17.34 -5.63 -31.61
C TRP A 6 18.12 -5.28 -32.88
N ARG A 7 18.42 -6.23 -33.77
CA ARG A 7 19.02 -5.95 -35.08
C ARG A 7 18.06 -5.28 -36.07
N SER A 8 16.76 -5.31 -35.79
CA SER A 8 15.71 -4.73 -36.64
C SER A 8 15.35 -3.27 -36.29
N ILE A 9 16.07 -2.64 -35.35
CA ILE A 9 15.83 -1.24 -34.98
C ILE A 9 16.03 -0.31 -36.17
N ASP A 10 15.07 0.58 -36.39
CA ASP A 10 15.22 1.66 -37.35
C ASP A 10 16.08 2.79 -36.74
N THR A 11 17.32 2.88 -37.22
CA THR A 11 18.31 3.87 -36.83
C THR A 11 18.36 5.08 -37.78
N SER A 12 17.53 5.11 -38.83
CA SER A 12 17.59 6.15 -39.88
C SER A 12 17.31 7.55 -39.32
N HIS A 13 16.32 7.67 -38.43
CA HIS A 13 15.88 8.91 -37.79
C HIS A 13 16.74 9.37 -36.60
N LEU A 14 17.74 8.59 -36.18
CA LEU A 14 18.60 8.96 -35.05
C LEU A 14 19.57 10.10 -35.41
N PRO A 15 19.85 11.04 -34.48
CA PRO A 15 20.81 12.12 -34.68
C PRO A 15 22.21 11.63 -35.04
N SER A 16 23.03 12.51 -35.65
CA SER A 16 24.42 12.19 -36.00
C SER A 16 25.27 11.80 -34.80
N SER A 17 25.00 12.33 -33.60
CA SER A 17 25.71 11.99 -32.36
C SER A 17 25.64 10.49 -32.02
N TYR A 18 24.64 9.76 -32.52
CA TYR A 18 24.49 8.33 -32.33
C TYR A 18 25.34 7.53 -33.33
N LYS A 19 25.62 8.12 -34.50
CA LYS A 19 26.24 7.43 -35.65
C LYS A 19 27.73 7.70 -35.80
N THR A 20 28.24 8.72 -35.12
CA THR A 20 29.65 9.12 -35.16
C THR A 20 30.13 9.57 -33.79
N ASN A 21 31.44 9.44 -33.55
CA ASN A 21 32.09 10.06 -32.40
C ASN A 21 32.59 11.45 -32.78
N SER A 22 32.43 12.40 -31.85
CA SER A 22 33.13 13.68 -31.90
C SER A 22 34.61 13.49 -31.54
N TRP A 23 35.45 14.48 -31.88
CA TRP A 23 36.87 14.43 -31.54
C TRP A 23 37.12 14.24 -30.04
N GLN A 24 36.33 14.89 -29.18
CA GLN A 24 36.41 14.71 -27.72
C GLN A 24 36.02 13.29 -27.27
N GLU A 25 35.03 12.67 -27.93
CA GLU A 25 34.65 11.28 -27.65
C GLU A 25 35.73 10.30 -28.13
N GLU A 26 36.38 10.57 -29.26
CA GLU A 26 37.50 9.75 -29.74
C GLU A 26 38.69 9.81 -28.80
N GLU A 27 39.04 11.00 -28.29
CA GLU A 27 40.07 11.17 -27.27
C GLU A 27 39.71 10.44 -25.97
N LEU A 28 38.46 10.57 -25.51
CA LEU A 28 37.94 9.84 -24.35
C LEU A 28 38.07 8.32 -24.51
N LEU A 29 37.74 7.79 -25.70
CA LEU A 29 37.86 6.35 -25.97
C LEU A 29 39.33 5.89 -25.97
N GLN A 30 40.27 6.70 -26.47
CA GLN A 30 41.69 6.38 -26.39
C GLN A 30 42.20 6.36 -24.95
N LEU A 31 41.77 7.32 -24.13
CA LEU A 31 42.07 7.34 -22.68
C LEU A 31 41.47 6.11 -21.98
N ALA A 32 40.25 5.73 -22.35
CA ALA A 32 39.59 4.52 -21.86
C ALA A 32 40.36 3.25 -22.21
N ASP A 33 40.80 3.10 -23.46
CA ASP A 33 41.61 1.97 -23.91
C ASP A 33 42.92 1.87 -23.13
N HIS A 34 43.60 3.01 -22.92
CA HIS A 34 44.83 3.06 -22.15
C HIS A 34 44.59 2.64 -20.68
N PHE A 35 43.52 3.14 -20.07
CA PHE A 35 43.12 2.78 -18.70
C PHE A 35 42.81 1.28 -18.59
N VAL A 36 42.05 0.71 -19.54
CA VAL A 36 41.75 -0.73 -19.59
C VAL A 36 43.02 -1.57 -19.72
N GLN A 37 43.96 -1.16 -20.56
CA GLN A 37 45.23 -1.87 -20.75
C GLN A 37 46.06 -1.87 -19.46
N GLN A 38 46.15 -0.72 -18.78
CA GLN A 38 46.83 -0.61 -17.49
C GLN A 38 46.16 -1.47 -16.42
N TYR A 39 44.83 -1.39 -16.30
CA TYR A 39 44.06 -2.19 -15.37
C TYR A 39 44.24 -3.69 -15.60
N THR A 40 44.15 -4.14 -16.86
CA THR A 40 44.32 -5.55 -17.24
C THR A 40 45.75 -6.04 -16.93
N HIS A 41 46.75 -5.17 -17.09
CA HIS A 41 48.13 -5.50 -16.75
C HIS A 41 48.35 -5.62 -15.23
N LEU A 42 47.75 -4.73 -14.44
CA LEU A 42 47.87 -4.71 -12.98
C LEU A 42 47.03 -5.80 -12.30
N CYS A 43 45.87 -6.13 -12.87
CA CYS A 43 44.89 -7.06 -12.32
C CYS A 43 44.52 -8.16 -13.33
N PRO A 44 45.45 -9.07 -13.70
CA PRO A 44 45.24 -10.05 -14.77
C PRO A 44 44.15 -11.09 -14.45
N ASP A 45 43.89 -11.36 -13.17
CA ASP A 45 42.90 -12.35 -12.72
C ASP A 45 41.47 -11.77 -12.63
N ARG A 46 41.29 -10.45 -12.82
CA ARG A 46 39.98 -9.79 -12.76
C ARG A 46 39.27 -9.81 -14.12
N LYS A 47 37.93 -9.77 -14.08
CA LYS A 47 37.12 -9.67 -15.30
C LYS A 47 37.34 -8.33 -16.03
N PRO A 48 37.12 -8.30 -17.36
CA PRO A 48 37.23 -7.06 -18.12
C PRO A 48 36.20 -6.03 -17.66
N LEU A 49 36.57 -4.75 -17.75
CA LEU A 49 35.72 -3.62 -17.37
C LEU A 49 34.68 -3.31 -18.45
N PHE A 50 33.48 -2.90 -18.04
CA PHE A 50 32.42 -2.44 -18.94
C PHE A 50 32.53 -0.93 -19.18
N ILE A 51 33.26 -0.53 -20.24
CA ILE A 51 33.63 0.87 -20.44
C ILE A 51 33.10 1.50 -21.74
N HIS A 52 33.23 0.84 -22.89
CA HIS A 52 32.78 1.42 -24.17
C HIS A 52 32.03 0.42 -25.07
N PRO A 53 30.85 -0.06 -24.64
CA PRO A 53 30.01 -0.95 -25.45
C PRO A 53 29.54 -0.29 -26.75
N LEU A 54 29.02 -1.12 -27.67
CA LEU A 54 28.41 -0.64 -28.91
C LEU A 54 27.01 -0.08 -28.64
N ASN A 55 26.67 1.07 -29.20
CA ASN A 55 25.29 1.56 -29.19
C ASN A 55 24.42 0.91 -30.28
N GLU A 56 23.16 1.34 -30.41
CA GLU A 56 22.21 0.88 -31.45
C GLU A 56 22.70 1.06 -32.89
N CYS A 57 23.63 1.98 -33.14
CA CYS A 57 24.20 2.24 -34.46
C CYS A 57 25.51 1.48 -34.70
N GLY A 58 25.96 0.64 -33.76
CA GLY A 58 27.23 -0.08 -33.85
C GLY A 58 28.45 0.80 -33.61
N VAL A 59 28.30 1.93 -32.93
CA VAL A 59 29.39 2.86 -32.58
C VAL A 59 29.78 2.62 -31.12
N GLN A 60 31.09 2.54 -30.84
CA GLN A 60 31.58 2.46 -29.46
C GLN A 60 31.35 3.80 -28.76
N LYS A 61 30.68 3.74 -27.61
CA LYS A 61 30.37 4.91 -26.78
C LYS A 61 30.77 4.62 -25.34
N PHE A 62 31.42 5.58 -24.70
CA PHE A 62 31.79 5.49 -23.30
C PHE A 62 30.54 5.46 -22.41
N VAL A 63 30.47 4.54 -21.44
CA VAL A 63 29.24 4.31 -20.64
C VAL A 63 28.73 5.56 -19.91
N SER A 64 29.64 6.44 -19.47
CA SER A 64 29.27 7.68 -18.76
C SER A 64 28.62 8.70 -19.68
N THR A 65 28.97 8.72 -20.98
CA THR A 65 28.35 9.63 -21.96
C THR A 65 27.00 9.12 -22.47
N THR A 66 26.58 7.91 -22.06
CA THR A 66 25.22 7.40 -22.28
C THR A 66 24.24 7.87 -21.20
N VAL A 67 24.75 8.26 -20.03
CA VAL A 67 23.91 8.82 -18.94
C VAL A 67 23.54 10.26 -19.30
N LYS A 68 22.24 10.53 -19.46
CA LYS A 68 21.70 11.85 -19.83
C LYS A 68 20.86 12.42 -18.69
N PRO A 69 21.46 13.18 -17.74
CA PRO A 69 20.71 13.83 -16.67
C PRO A 69 19.50 14.60 -17.22
N THR A 70 18.29 14.14 -16.89
CA THR A 70 17.06 14.72 -17.40
C THR A 70 15.98 14.78 -16.33
N LEU A 71 15.47 15.99 -16.07
CA LEU A 71 14.31 16.19 -15.20
C LEU A 71 13.03 16.20 -16.04
N LEU A 72 12.11 15.27 -15.74
CA LEU A 72 10.79 15.23 -16.35
C LEU A 72 9.82 16.18 -15.61
N PRO A 73 8.78 16.72 -16.27
CA PRO A 73 7.88 17.72 -15.70
C PRO A 73 6.81 17.14 -14.74
N TYR A 74 6.96 15.89 -14.29
CA TYR A 74 5.98 15.20 -13.46
C TYR A 74 6.39 15.26 -11.98
N PRO A 75 5.50 15.71 -11.06
CA PRO A 75 5.87 15.89 -9.65
C PRO A 75 6.37 14.62 -8.94
N GLU A 76 5.79 13.45 -9.26
CA GLU A 76 6.19 12.18 -8.63
C GLU A 76 7.62 11.79 -9.04
N MET A 77 8.07 12.19 -10.23
CA MET A 77 9.44 11.99 -10.74
C MET A 77 10.49 12.87 -10.05
N TYR A 78 10.10 13.74 -9.12
CA TYR A 78 11.05 14.45 -8.28
C TYR A 78 11.53 13.57 -7.12
N TYR A 79 10.83 12.48 -6.81
CA TYR A 79 11.22 11.52 -5.79
C TYR A 79 11.84 10.29 -6.44
N TRP A 80 12.85 9.71 -5.77
CA TRP A 80 13.53 8.51 -6.29
C TRP A 80 12.55 7.35 -6.51
N SER A 81 11.55 7.21 -5.63
CA SER A 81 10.53 6.16 -5.70
C SER A 81 9.63 6.30 -6.92
N GLY A 82 9.27 7.54 -7.30
CA GLY A 82 8.49 7.81 -8.51
C GLY A 82 9.29 7.50 -9.78
N CYS A 83 10.57 7.87 -9.84
CA CYS A 83 11.46 7.48 -10.94
C CYS A 83 11.58 5.96 -11.07
N ALA A 84 11.82 5.27 -9.95
CA ALA A 84 12.01 3.83 -9.91
C ALA A 84 10.73 3.07 -10.31
N SER A 85 9.57 3.46 -9.76
CA SER A 85 8.26 2.88 -10.11
C SER A 85 7.94 3.09 -11.59
N PHE A 86 8.20 4.28 -12.14
CA PHE A 86 7.96 4.51 -13.56
C PHE A 86 8.84 3.64 -14.44
N VAL A 87 10.15 3.58 -14.19
CA VAL A 87 11.06 2.78 -15.03
C VAL A 87 10.69 1.30 -14.99
N CYS A 88 10.39 0.78 -13.80
CA CYS A 88 10.05 -0.63 -13.65
C CYS A 88 8.70 -0.97 -14.30
N ASP A 89 7.71 -0.07 -14.25
CA ASP A 89 6.39 -0.29 -14.85
C ASP A 89 6.35 -0.01 -16.36
N TYR A 90 7.20 0.91 -16.84
CA TYR A 90 7.25 1.33 -18.23
C TYR A 90 8.00 0.36 -19.13
N LEU A 91 9.09 -0.24 -18.63
CA LEU A 91 9.95 -1.12 -19.41
C LEU A 91 9.63 -2.60 -19.16
N ILE A 92 9.70 -3.39 -20.23
CA ILE A 92 9.70 -4.86 -20.14
C ILE A 92 11.14 -5.34 -19.99
N MET A 93 11.40 -6.11 -18.94
CA MET A 93 12.70 -6.74 -18.72
C MET A 93 12.98 -7.80 -19.80
N GLU A 94 14.17 -7.71 -20.41
CA GLU A 94 14.75 -8.75 -21.24
C GLU A 94 16.06 -9.25 -20.62
N PRO A 95 16.21 -10.57 -20.40
CA PRO A 95 17.41 -11.11 -19.77
C PRO A 95 18.63 -10.94 -20.67
N LEU A 96 19.82 -10.93 -20.06
CA LEU A 96 21.07 -10.95 -20.81
C LEU A 96 21.17 -12.25 -21.64
N LYS A 97 21.69 -12.17 -22.87
CA LYS A 97 21.89 -13.34 -23.75
C LYS A 97 22.75 -14.42 -23.09
N CYS A 98 23.71 -14.01 -22.27
CA CYS A 98 24.50 -14.89 -21.45
C CYS A 98 24.70 -14.20 -20.09
N PRO A 99 24.31 -14.84 -18.98
CA PRO A 99 24.28 -14.18 -17.66
C PRO A 99 25.67 -13.94 -17.05
N ILE A 100 26.71 -14.60 -17.57
CA ILE A 100 28.07 -14.54 -17.01
C ILE A 100 29.02 -13.65 -17.80
N THR A 101 28.56 -13.09 -18.93
CA THR A 101 29.35 -12.20 -19.80
C THR A 101 28.70 -10.84 -19.94
N LEU A 102 29.52 -9.79 -19.93
CA LEU A 102 29.08 -8.42 -20.16
C LEU A 102 28.32 -8.29 -21.50
N PRO A 103 27.28 -7.45 -21.57
CA PRO A 103 26.59 -7.21 -22.83
C PRO A 103 27.53 -6.53 -23.84
N SER A 104 27.45 -6.93 -25.10
CA SER A 104 28.25 -6.31 -26.18
C SER A 104 27.75 -4.91 -26.55
N SER A 105 26.52 -4.59 -26.17
CA SER A 105 25.82 -3.38 -26.58
C SER A 105 25.07 -2.75 -25.42
N LEU A 106 25.00 -1.42 -25.41
CA LEU A 106 24.26 -0.62 -24.46
C LEU A 106 23.40 0.37 -25.23
N TYR A 107 22.09 0.27 -25.10
CA TYR A 107 21.17 1.11 -25.85
C TYR A 107 20.98 2.46 -25.18
N SER A 108 20.76 3.51 -25.98
CA SER A 108 20.46 4.82 -25.41
C SER A 108 19.12 4.83 -24.65
N PRO A 109 18.99 5.62 -23.57
CA PRO A 109 17.72 5.84 -22.87
C PRO A 109 16.55 6.19 -23.80
N THR A 110 16.79 6.96 -24.85
CA THR A 110 15.74 7.32 -25.83
C THR A 110 15.26 6.14 -26.66
N THR A 111 16.16 5.22 -27.02
CA THR A 111 15.82 4.02 -27.79
C THR A 111 15.08 3.02 -26.91
N ILE A 112 15.53 2.83 -25.68
CA ILE A 112 14.89 1.97 -24.68
C ILE A 112 13.45 2.45 -24.41
N LEU A 113 13.24 3.76 -24.24
CA LEU A 113 11.90 4.32 -24.06
C LEU A 113 11.00 4.10 -25.28
N LYS A 114 11.53 4.27 -26.50
CA LYS A 114 10.76 4.06 -27.74
C LYS A 114 10.26 2.63 -27.91
N TYR A 115 11.07 1.64 -27.54
CA TYR A 115 10.72 0.22 -27.69
C TYR A 115 10.12 -0.40 -26.41
N GLN A 116 10.22 0.30 -25.27
CA GLN A 116 9.73 -0.12 -23.95
C GLN A 116 10.29 -1.47 -23.48
N ARG A 117 11.54 -1.79 -23.84
CA ARG A 117 12.23 -3.02 -23.45
C ARG A 117 13.72 -2.77 -23.21
N GLY A 118 14.34 -3.56 -22.35
CA GLY A 118 15.78 -3.50 -22.11
C GLY A 118 16.26 -4.51 -21.08
N ASN A 119 17.58 -4.63 -20.95
CA ASN A 119 18.22 -5.45 -19.92
C ASN A 119 18.55 -4.62 -18.66
N CYS A 120 19.20 -5.23 -17.66
CA CYS A 120 19.54 -4.58 -16.39
C CYS A 120 20.40 -3.32 -16.56
N PHE A 121 21.32 -3.27 -17.53
CA PHE A 121 22.14 -2.09 -17.80
C PHE A 121 21.32 -0.96 -18.43
N ASP A 122 20.47 -1.30 -19.39
CA ASP A 122 19.56 -0.36 -20.06
C ASP A 122 18.63 0.32 -19.05
N PHE A 123 18.03 -0.48 -18.17
CA PHE A 123 17.18 -0.03 -17.06
C PHE A 123 17.95 0.89 -16.09
N THR A 124 19.15 0.48 -15.68
CA THR A 124 20.02 1.22 -14.77
C THR A 124 20.39 2.59 -15.32
N VAL A 125 20.81 2.65 -16.60
CA VAL A 125 21.23 3.91 -17.23
C VAL A 125 20.06 4.88 -17.38
N LEU A 126 18.87 4.39 -17.74
CA LEU A 126 17.66 5.22 -17.78
C LEU A 126 17.30 5.76 -16.40
N LEU A 127 17.23 4.89 -15.38
CA LEU A 127 16.88 5.28 -14.02
C LEU A 127 17.89 6.28 -13.44
N CYS A 128 19.18 6.00 -13.58
CA CYS A 128 20.25 6.89 -13.13
C CYS A 128 20.18 8.26 -13.82
N SER A 129 19.90 8.29 -15.13
CA SER A 129 19.69 9.53 -15.90
C SER A 129 18.54 10.39 -15.34
N LEU A 130 17.44 9.78 -14.94
CA LEU A 130 16.29 10.48 -14.33
C LEU A 130 16.61 10.96 -12.92
N LEU A 131 17.24 10.12 -12.09
CA LEU A 131 17.60 10.46 -10.71
C LEU A 131 18.60 11.61 -10.63
N ILE A 132 19.65 11.60 -11.46
CA ILE A 132 20.62 12.70 -11.54
C ILE A 132 19.94 13.97 -12.05
N GLY A 133 19.02 13.85 -13.03
CA GLY A 133 18.20 14.98 -13.49
C GLY A 133 17.33 15.57 -12.37
N ALA A 134 16.78 14.71 -11.53
CA ALA A 134 16.15 15.05 -10.26
C ALA A 134 17.18 15.33 -9.15
N GLY A 135 18.44 15.67 -9.44
CA GLY A 135 19.41 16.16 -8.45
C GLY A 135 19.85 15.19 -7.35
N TYR A 136 19.56 13.89 -7.48
CA TYR A 136 20.12 12.85 -6.61
C TYR A 136 21.59 12.58 -6.97
N ASP A 137 22.37 12.15 -5.97
CA ASP A 137 23.74 11.68 -6.19
C ASP A 137 23.71 10.19 -6.57
N ALA A 138 23.36 9.92 -7.83
CA ALA A 138 23.13 8.57 -8.32
C ALA A 138 24.22 8.08 -9.27
N TYR A 139 24.49 6.78 -9.18
CA TYR A 139 25.52 6.06 -9.95
C TYR A 139 24.92 4.78 -10.51
N CYS A 140 25.27 4.47 -11.75
CA CYS A 140 25.09 3.14 -12.30
C CYS A 140 26.12 2.21 -11.67
N VAL A 141 25.69 1.06 -11.18
CA VAL A 141 26.54 0.03 -10.59
C VAL A 141 26.55 -1.17 -11.52
N HIS A 142 27.73 -1.75 -11.72
CA HIS A 142 27.92 -3.04 -12.37
C HIS A 142 28.62 -3.98 -11.39
N GLY A 143 28.08 -5.19 -11.27
CA GLY A 143 28.63 -6.21 -10.41
C GLY A 143 27.86 -7.52 -10.50
N TYR A 144 27.80 -8.23 -9.37
CA TYR A 144 27.16 -9.53 -9.26
C TYR A 144 25.98 -9.49 -8.30
N ALA A 145 24.92 -10.19 -8.66
CA ALA A 145 23.73 -10.35 -7.83
C ALA A 145 23.27 -11.81 -7.82
N THR A 146 22.29 -12.12 -6.98
CA THR A 146 21.66 -13.44 -6.94
C THR A 146 20.91 -13.74 -8.24
N HIS A 147 20.63 -15.01 -8.49
CA HIS A 147 19.90 -15.47 -9.67
C HIS A 147 18.53 -14.78 -9.76
N GLU A 148 17.80 -14.75 -8.65
CA GLU A 148 16.46 -14.20 -8.52
C GLU A 148 16.41 -12.72 -8.92
N MET A 149 17.39 -11.94 -8.44
CA MET A 149 17.57 -10.53 -8.77
C MET A 149 17.83 -10.33 -10.27
N CYS A 150 18.65 -11.20 -10.87
CA CYS A 150 19.02 -11.11 -12.28
C CYS A 150 17.89 -11.51 -13.23
N THR A 151 17.03 -12.45 -12.81
CA THR A 151 15.93 -12.97 -13.63
C THR A 151 14.58 -12.31 -13.34
N LEU A 152 14.51 -11.37 -12.38
CA LEU A 152 13.26 -10.80 -11.87
C LEU A 152 12.29 -11.91 -11.40
N ASP A 153 12.83 -12.95 -10.76
CA ASP A 153 12.02 -14.02 -10.20
C ASP A 153 11.63 -13.64 -8.76
N GLN A 154 10.37 -13.26 -8.58
CA GLN A 154 9.81 -12.84 -7.29
C GLN A 154 8.93 -13.93 -6.68
N THR A 155 8.88 -15.13 -7.26
CA THR A 155 7.97 -16.21 -6.84
C THR A 155 8.21 -16.74 -5.43
N GLN A 156 9.37 -16.43 -4.84
CA GLN A 156 9.73 -16.78 -3.46
C GLN A 156 9.59 -15.58 -2.50
N GLU A 157 9.38 -14.37 -3.03
CA GLU A 157 9.23 -13.18 -2.22
C GLU A 157 7.78 -13.02 -1.76
N LEU A 158 7.60 -12.57 -0.52
CA LEU A 158 6.30 -12.13 -0.04
C LEU A 158 5.90 -10.82 -0.71
N CYS A 159 4.68 -10.78 -1.26
CA CYS A 159 4.13 -9.58 -1.89
C CYS A 159 4.19 -8.39 -0.93
N PRO A 160 4.75 -7.23 -1.33
CA PRO A 160 4.85 -6.05 -0.47
C PRO A 160 3.52 -5.58 0.12
N LEU A 161 2.40 -5.78 -0.59
CA LEU A 161 1.05 -5.41 -0.14
C LEU A 161 0.55 -6.26 1.04
N LEU A 162 1.16 -7.41 1.31
CA LEU A 162 0.85 -8.29 2.44
C LEU A 162 1.73 -8.02 3.66
N ARG A 163 2.79 -7.22 3.52
CA ARG A 163 3.66 -6.86 4.63
C ARG A 163 2.87 -5.93 5.56
N LYS A 164 2.66 -6.36 6.81
CA LYS A 164 2.14 -5.46 7.84
C LYS A 164 3.13 -4.30 8.01
N PRO A 165 2.67 -3.05 8.12
CA PRO A 165 3.55 -1.96 8.53
C PRO A 165 4.23 -2.36 9.85
N PRO A 166 5.53 -2.09 10.03
CA PRO A 166 6.16 -2.33 11.31
C PRO A 166 5.34 -1.61 12.38
N GLU A 167 4.85 -2.37 13.36
CA GLU A 167 4.16 -1.82 14.51
C GLU A 167 5.13 -0.84 15.17
N VAL A 168 4.85 0.46 15.01
CA VAL A 168 5.54 1.47 15.79
C VAL A 168 5.11 1.18 17.23
N PRO A 169 6.02 0.81 18.14
CA PRO A 169 5.64 0.62 19.53
C PRO A 169 5.00 1.93 19.98
N GLU A 170 3.70 1.88 20.27
CA GLU A 170 3.01 3.01 20.87
C GLU A 170 3.79 3.35 22.14
N GLU A 171 4.31 4.58 22.21
CA GLU A 171 4.94 5.06 23.43
C GLU A 171 3.92 4.91 24.55
N GLU A 172 4.21 4.03 25.52
CA GLU A 172 3.36 3.85 26.69
C GLU A 172 3.20 5.20 27.39
N ASP A 173 2.01 5.78 27.26
CA ASP A 173 1.61 7.01 27.91
C ASP A 173 1.76 6.81 29.44
N PRO A 174 2.64 7.56 30.15
CA PRO A 174 3.03 7.25 31.52
C PRO A 174 1.98 7.71 32.55
N ASN A 175 0.70 7.55 32.25
CA ASN A 175 -0.39 7.84 33.17
C ASN A 175 -0.71 6.62 34.03
N LYS A 176 0.11 6.48 35.08
CA LYS A 176 0.01 5.51 36.18
C LYS A 176 -1.23 5.68 37.07
N TYR A 177 -2.42 6.04 36.57
CA TYR A 177 -3.68 6.01 37.34
C TYR A 177 -4.91 5.88 36.43
N ARG A 178 -5.00 4.81 35.63
CA ARG A 178 -6.30 4.35 35.10
C ARG A 178 -6.87 3.32 36.07
N ILE A 179 -7.98 3.66 36.71
CA ILE A 179 -8.76 2.72 37.54
C ILE A 179 -9.25 1.62 36.58
N LYS A 180 -8.70 0.41 36.72
CA LYS A 180 -9.18 -0.78 36.01
C LYS A 180 -10.61 -1.06 36.49
N TYR A 181 -11.59 -0.92 35.61
CA TYR A 181 -12.89 -1.52 35.84
C TYR A 181 -12.68 -3.03 36.02
N SER A 182 -13.33 -3.62 37.04
CA SER A 182 -13.31 -5.06 37.25
C SER A 182 -13.94 -5.72 36.03
N VAL A 183 -13.09 -6.34 35.20
CA VAL A 183 -13.51 -7.28 34.16
C VAL A 183 -14.39 -8.32 34.85
N GLU A 184 -15.50 -8.71 34.21
CA GLU A 184 -16.32 -9.84 34.67
C GLU A 184 -15.39 -11.00 35.06
N PRO A 185 -15.60 -11.65 36.22
CA PRO A 185 -14.75 -12.74 36.65
C PRO A 185 -14.89 -13.91 35.66
N GLN A 186 -14.03 -13.93 34.65
CA GLN A 186 -13.78 -15.10 33.83
C GLN A 186 -12.95 -16.05 34.69
N SER A 187 -13.35 -17.33 34.70
CA SER A 187 -12.63 -18.36 35.43
C SER A 187 -11.16 -18.37 34.98
N ASP A 188 -10.22 -18.31 35.92
CA ASP A 188 -8.78 -18.40 35.62
C ASP A 188 -8.45 -19.66 34.80
N PHE A 189 -9.27 -20.71 34.94
CA PHE A 189 -9.17 -21.93 34.15
C PHE A 189 -9.53 -21.72 32.67
N ASP A 190 -10.57 -20.93 32.36
CA ASP A 190 -10.99 -20.69 30.98
C ASP A 190 -10.01 -19.76 30.25
N LEU A 191 -9.43 -18.79 30.96
CA LEU A 191 -8.35 -17.95 30.46
C LEU A 191 -7.09 -18.77 30.20
N GLN A 192 -6.70 -19.65 31.14
CA GLN A 192 -5.57 -20.56 30.93
C GLN A 192 -5.82 -21.56 29.79
N GLN A 193 -7.05 -22.05 29.63
CA GLN A 193 -7.37 -22.99 28.56
C GLN A 193 -7.41 -22.30 27.20
N LYS A 194 -7.90 -21.06 27.12
CA LYS A 194 -7.80 -20.25 25.90
C LYS A 194 -6.35 -19.90 25.56
N ALA A 195 -5.58 -19.43 26.54
CA ALA A 195 -4.16 -19.12 26.32
C ALA A 195 -3.38 -20.37 25.88
N LYS A 196 -3.65 -21.52 26.50
CA LYS A 196 -3.00 -22.77 26.11
C LYS A 196 -3.44 -23.25 24.71
N ASN A 197 -4.70 -23.08 24.34
CA ASN A 197 -5.17 -23.37 22.97
C ASN A 197 -4.57 -22.39 21.95
N GLU A 198 -4.43 -21.10 22.30
CA GLU A 198 -3.78 -20.10 21.47
C GLU A 198 -2.29 -20.41 21.28
N GLU A 199 -1.59 -20.79 22.36
CA GLU A 199 -0.19 -21.26 22.31
C GLU A 199 -0.04 -22.57 21.51
N GLU A 200 -0.97 -23.53 21.65
CA GLU A 200 -0.96 -24.78 20.85
C GLU A 200 -1.21 -24.48 19.36
N ILE A 201 -2.14 -23.56 19.03
CA ILE A 201 -2.38 -23.13 17.64
C ILE A 201 -1.18 -22.36 17.08
N GLU A 202 -0.57 -21.47 17.86
CA GLU A 202 0.65 -20.75 17.43
C GLU A 202 1.80 -21.72 17.20
N HIS A 203 2.00 -22.69 18.09
CA HIS A 203 3.01 -23.73 17.96
C HIS A 203 2.76 -24.63 16.74
N GLU A 204 1.53 -25.07 16.50
CA GLU A 204 1.18 -25.84 15.29
C GLU A 204 1.41 -25.01 14.02
N GLN A 205 1.06 -23.71 14.02
CA GLN A 205 1.32 -22.80 12.90
C GLN A 205 2.82 -22.49 12.71
N GLU A 206 3.61 -22.56 13.77
CA GLU A 206 5.06 -22.35 13.72
C GLU A 206 5.76 -23.62 13.24
N GLU A 207 5.35 -24.82 13.70
CA GLU A 207 5.80 -26.11 13.16
C GLU A 207 5.42 -26.27 11.69
N GLU A 208 4.19 -25.95 11.28
CA GLU A 208 3.80 -25.97 9.86
C GLU A 208 4.63 -24.98 9.03
N ARG A 209 4.92 -23.79 9.57
CA ARG A 209 5.82 -22.82 8.89
C ARG A 209 7.24 -23.34 8.78
N GLU A 210 7.77 -23.98 9.82
CA GLU A 210 9.11 -24.57 9.80
C GLU A 210 9.19 -25.73 8.80
N GLU A 211 8.16 -26.60 8.73
CA GLU A 211 8.06 -27.68 7.76
C GLU A 211 7.95 -27.14 6.31
N GLU A 212 7.13 -26.11 6.06
CA GLU A 212 7.04 -25.47 4.73
C GLU A 212 8.39 -24.86 4.30
N VAL A 213 9.06 -24.14 5.21
CA VAL A 213 10.39 -23.54 4.95
C VAL A 213 11.46 -24.61 4.69
N GLU A 214 11.36 -25.77 5.33
CA GLU A 214 12.32 -26.85 5.11
C GLU A 214 12.15 -27.53 3.75
N VAL A 215 10.92 -27.65 3.27
CA VAL A 215 10.56 -28.21 1.96
C VAL A 215 10.90 -27.25 0.81
N GLU A 216 10.79 -25.94 1.02
CA GLU A 216 11.04 -24.90 0.00
C GLU A 216 12.49 -24.42 -0.13
N LYS A 217 13.47 -25.06 0.55
CA LYS A 217 14.89 -24.66 0.44
C LYS A 217 15.31 -24.52 -1.04
N PRO A 218 15.77 -23.34 -1.47
CA PRO A 218 16.04 -23.08 -2.88
C PRO A 218 17.11 -24.03 -3.39
N LYS A 219 16.92 -24.53 -4.62
CA LYS A 219 17.91 -25.33 -5.31
C LYS A 219 19.19 -24.51 -5.40
N ARG A 220 20.32 -25.07 -4.94
CA ARG A 220 21.63 -24.38 -4.99
C ARG A 220 21.93 -23.94 -6.41
N ASP A 221 22.01 -22.63 -6.62
CA ASP A 221 22.36 -22.04 -7.92
C ASP A 221 23.81 -22.39 -8.29
N PRO A 222 24.05 -23.15 -9.39
CA PRO A 222 25.40 -23.48 -9.84
C PRO A 222 26.23 -22.26 -10.24
N LEU A 223 25.59 -21.14 -10.57
CA LEU A 223 26.21 -19.90 -11.03
C LEU A 223 26.22 -18.80 -9.96
N HIS A 224 25.99 -19.15 -8.69
CA HIS A 224 25.98 -18.18 -7.60
C HIS A 224 27.28 -17.36 -7.56
N GLY A 225 27.15 -16.02 -7.54
CA GLY A 225 28.28 -15.09 -7.61
C GLY A 225 28.87 -14.86 -9.00
N LEU A 226 28.34 -15.49 -10.05
CA LEU A 226 28.79 -15.31 -11.44
C LEU A 226 27.80 -14.52 -12.30
N TRP A 227 26.55 -14.39 -11.85
CA TRP A 227 25.51 -13.63 -12.55
C TRP A 227 25.85 -12.14 -12.57
N ILE A 228 26.00 -11.61 -13.78
CA ILE A 228 26.25 -10.19 -14.01
C ILE A 228 24.94 -9.43 -13.94
N HIS A 229 24.94 -8.36 -13.16
CA HIS A 229 23.81 -7.47 -12.99
C HIS A 229 24.24 -6.01 -12.96
N ALA A 230 23.27 -5.12 -13.16
CA ALA A 230 23.44 -3.69 -13.01
C ALA A 230 22.25 -3.10 -12.24
N TRP A 231 22.55 -2.18 -11.34
CA TRP A 231 21.57 -1.52 -10.47
C TRP A 231 22.01 -0.09 -10.18
N VAL A 232 21.20 0.69 -9.46
CA VAL A 232 21.54 2.08 -9.13
C VAL A 232 21.98 2.19 -7.68
N LEU A 233 23.05 2.95 -7.44
CA LEU A 233 23.50 3.39 -6.11
C LEU A 233 23.13 4.86 -5.92
N VAL A 234 22.51 5.20 -4.80
CA VAL A 234 22.24 6.59 -4.39
C VAL A 234 23.02 6.89 -3.12
N LEU A 235 23.95 7.85 -3.19
CA LEU A 235 24.74 8.28 -2.03
C LEU A 235 23.93 9.21 -1.11
N SER A 236 24.22 9.13 0.19
CA SER A 236 23.66 10.01 1.20
C SER A 236 24.07 11.48 1.03
N GLY A 237 23.31 12.40 1.65
CA GLY A 237 23.62 13.83 1.72
C GLY A 237 22.84 14.70 0.74
N LYS A 238 22.93 14.45 -0.57
CA LYS A 238 22.11 15.22 -1.54
C LYS A 238 20.63 14.88 -1.39
N ARG A 239 19.75 15.87 -1.62
CA ARG A 239 18.27 15.72 -1.50
C ARG A 239 17.78 15.18 -0.15
N LYS A 240 18.53 15.41 0.94
CA LYS A 240 18.21 14.91 2.29
C LYS A 240 18.09 13.38 2.37
N VAL A 241 18.80 12.66 1.51
CA VAL A 241 18.92 11.21 1.62
C VAL A 241 19.74 10.90 2.87
N PRO A 242 19.18 10.18 3.87
CA PRO A 242 19.83 9.98 5.17
C PRO A 242 20.98 8.96 5.07
N GLU A 243 20.77 7.88 4.33
CA GLU A 243 21.68 6.76 4.21
C GLU A 243 21.88 6.38 2.75
N THR A 244 23.04 5.83 2.43
CA THR A 244 23.35 5.33 1.09
C THR A 244 22.58 4.03 0.85
N PHE A 245 21.96 3.86 -0.31
CA PHE A 245 21.14 2.69 -0.62
C PHE A 245 21.23 2.28 -2.10
N PHE A 246 20.86 1.04 -2.38
CA PHE A 246 20.72 0.52 -3.74
C PHE A 246 19.26 0.57 -4.20
N ILE A 247 19.05 0.71 -5.51
CA ILE A 247 17.74 0.55 -6.15
C ILE A 247 17.86 -0.57 -7.17
N ASN A 248 17.06 -1.62 -7.01
CA ASN A 248 16.87 -2.61 -8.06
C ASN A 248 16.00 -1.99 -9.15
N PRO A 249 16.51 -1.77 -10.37
CA PRO A 249 15.75 -1.07 -11.39
C PRO A 249 14.62 -1.92 -11.98
N PHE A 250 14.65 -3.25 -11.83
CA PHE A 250 13.59 -4.13 -12.32
C PHE A 250 12.35 -4.13 -11.43
N THR A 251 12.50 -4.06 -10.11
CA THR A 251 11.38 -3.99 -9.16
C THR A 251 11.03 -2.55 -8.79
N GLY A 252 12.01 -1.64 -8.84
CA GLY A 252 11.89 -0.27 -8.35
C GLY A 252 12.00 -0.15 -6.82
N GLU A 253 12.36 -1.25 -6.14
CA GLU A 253 12.52 -1.27 -4.69
C GLU A 253 13.91 -0.77 -4.27
N HIS A 254 13.96 -0.18 -3.07
CA HIS A 254 15.23 0.19 -2.44
C HIS A 254 15.70 -0.93 -1.53
N HIS A 255 17.02 -1.09 -1.48
CA HIS A 255 17.71 -2.10 -0.69
C HIS A 255 18.83 -1.44 0.11
N SER A 256 19.08 -1.96 1.30
CA SER A 256 20.27 -1.60 2.07
C SER A 256 21.53 -1.97 1.28
N THR A 257 22.63 -1.24 1.47
CA THR A 257 23.94 -1.60 0.90
C THR A 257 24.48 -2.94 1.45
N THR A 258 23.91 -3.41 2.57
CA THR A 258 24.26 -4.67 3.23
C THR A 258 23.40 -5.87 2.80
N ASP A 259 22.47 -5.67 1.87
CA ASP A 259 21.56 -6.70 1.39
C ASP A 259 22.32 -7.87 0.71
N GLU A 260 21.92 -9.10 1.05
CA GLU A 260 22.58 -10.34 0.61
C GLU A 260 22.35 -10.65 -0.87
N CYS A 261 21.36 -10.01 -1.49
CA CYS A 261 21.09 -10.14 -2.92
C CYS A 261 22.20 -9.52 -3.80
N PHE A 262 23.03 -8.61 -3.25
CA PHE A 262 24.13 -7.95 -3.97
C PHE A 262 25.47 -8.55 -3.55
N LEU A 263 26.01 -9.41 -4.42
CA LEU A 263 27.17 -10.27 -4.15
C LEU A 263 28.52 -9.59 -4.40
N GLY A 264 28.55 -8.44 -5.07
CA GLY A 264 29.77 -7.64 -5.20
C GLY A 264 29.71 -6.60 -6.30
N ILE A 265 30.54 -5.56 -6.19
CA ILE A 265 30.63 -4.46 -7.16
C ILE A 265 31.98 -4.52 -7.87
N GLU A 266 31.96 -4.39 -9.20
CA GLU A 266 33.17 -4.28 -10.03
C GLU A 266 33.47 -2.83 -10.37
N SER A 267 32.44 -2.07 -10.76
CA SER A 267 32.60 -0.68 -11.21
C SER A 267 31.32 0.12 -11.00
N ILE A 268 31.47 1.43 -10.80
CA ILE A 268 30.37 2.38 -10.78
C ILE A 268 30.66 3.56 -11.70
N TRP A 269 29.62 4.19 -12.23
CA TRP A 269 29.78 5.38 -13.08
C TRP A 269 28.58 6.29 -13.03
N ASN A 270 28.79 7.56 -13.37
CA ASN A 270 27.72 8.53 -13.55
C ASN A 270 28.02 9.39 -14.78
N HIS A 271 27.27 10.48 -14.98
CA HIS A 271 27.49 11.42 -16.10
C HIS A 271 28.84 12.18 -16.06
N ARG A 272 29.66 12.04 -15.01
CA ARG A 272 30.91 12.80 -14.80
C ARG A 272 32.17 11.95 -14.85
N ASN A 273 32.11 10.71 -14.36
CA ASN A 273 33.30 9.87 -14.23
C ASN A 273 32.95 8.38 -14.15
N TYR A 274 33.99 7.56 -14.15
CA TYR A 274 33.97 6.12 -13.99
C TYR A 274 34.95 5.71 -12.87
N TRP A 275 34.50 4.84 -11.98
CA TRP A 275 35.27 4.33 -10.86
C TRP A 275 35.29 2.81 -10.86
N VAL A 276 36.46 2.24 -10.62
CA VAL A 276 36.67 0.80 -10.46
C VAL A 276 36.80 0.48 -8.98
N ASN A 277 36.04 -0.50 -8.51
CA ASN A 277 36.16 -0.96 -7.14
C ASN A 277 37.45 -1.76 -6.98
N MET A 278 38.28 -1.39 -6.01
CA MET A 278 39.53 -2.09 -5.66
C MET A 278 39.43 -2.87 -4.34
N GLN A 279 38.25 -2.84 -3.70
CA GLN A 279 37.96 -3.49 -2.42
C GLN A 279 37.64 -4.98 -2.58
N ASP A 280 37.71 -5.74 -1.48
CA ASP A 280 37.37 -7.17 -1.44
C ASP A 280 35.84 -7.39 -1.28
N CYS A 281 35.22 -8.00 -2.29
CA CYS A 281 33.78 -8.30 -2.32
C CYS A 281 33.42 -9.73 -1.84
N ARG A 282 34.34 -10.50 -1.24
CA ARG A 282 34.07 -11.90 -0.84
C ARG A 282 32.88 -12.11 0.10
N LYS A 283 32.48 -11.08 0.85
CA LYS A 283 31.33 -11.10 1.76
C LYS A 283 30.13 -10.29 1.23
N GLY A 284 30.04 -10.13 -0.08
CA GLY A 284 29.05 -9.26 -0.70
C GLY A 284 29.42 -7.79 -0.54
N CYS A 285 28.39 -6.95 -0.43
CA CYS A 285 28.55 -5.49 -0.33
C CYS A 285 28.61 -4.95 1.12
N LYS A 286 28.59 -5.83 2.14
CA LYS A 286 28.43 -5.46 3.56
C LYS A 286 29.56 -4.59 4.11
N ASP A 287 30.80 -4.87 3.71
CA ASP A 287 32.02 -4.23 4.24
C ASP A 287 32.58 -3.14 3.30
N LEU A 288 31.83 -2.73 2.26
CA LEU A 288 32.31 -1.76 1.25
C LEU A 288 32.22 -0.32 1.74
N SER A 289 33.29 0.45 1.51
CA SER A 289 33.27 1.91 1.64
C SER A 289 32.73 2.53 0.35
N PHE A 290 31.77 3.45 0.50
CA PHE A 290 31.18 4.24 -0.59
C PHE A 290 31.73 5.67 -0.65
N ASP A 291 32.85 5.95 0.03
CA ASP A 291 33.58 7.20 -0.15
C ASP A 291 34.43 7.14 -1.43
N LEU A 292 33.93 7.74 -2.50
CA LEU A 292 34.57 7.74 -3.82
C LEU A 292 35.83 8.61 -3.90
N SER A 293 36.15 9.35 -2.83
CA SER A 293 37.38 10.13 -2.74
C SER A 293 38.58 9.30 -2.22
N ASP A 294 38.32 8.09 -1.70
CA ASP A 294 39.37 7.19 -1.23
C ASP A 294 40.00 6.41 -2.39
N SER A 295 41.23 6.78 -2.75
CA SER A 295 42.00 6.15 -3.84
C SER A 295 42.46 4.73 -3.54
N ILE A 296 42.36 4.27 -2.29
CA ILE A 296 42.66 2.87 -1.93
C ILE A 296 41.45 1.99 -2.28
N CYS A 297 40.24 2.51 -2.04
CA CYS A 297 38.99 1.78 -2.28
C CYS A 297 38.52 1.89 -3.74
N TRP A 298 38.70 3.05 -4.36
CA TRP A 298 38.18 3.34 -5.70
C TRP A 298 39.26 3.92 -6.61
N GLU A 299 39.54 3.23 -7.70
CA GLU A 299 40.40 3.75 -8.77
C GLU A 299 39.55 4.62 -9.69
N ILE A 300 39.87 5.90 -9.77
CA ILE A 300 39.14 6.89 -10.58
C ILE A 300 39.77 7.04 -11.97
N MET A 301 38.95 7.07 -13.02
CA MET A 301 39.48 7.23 -14.38
C MET A 301 39.97 8.66 -14.67
N PHE A 302 39.21 9.67 -14.27
CA PHE A 302 39.61 11.08 -14.40
C PHE A 302 39.91 11.67 -13.02
N SER A 303 41.13 12.13 -12.78
CA SER A 303 41.47 12.84 -11.55
C SER A 303 40.69 14.16 -11.48
N GLU A 304 39.83 14.32 -10.48
CA GLU A 304 39.14 15.60 -10.25
C GLU A 304 40.15 16.64 -9.72
N SER A 305 40.26 17.78 -10.40
CA SER A 305 40.97 18.95 -9.86
C SER A 305 40.15 19.51 -8.68
N ASN A 306 40.49 19.09 -7.47
CA ASN A 306 39.84 19.55 -6.24
C ASN A 306 40.10 21.05 -5.99
N LYS A 307 39.30 21.94 -6.61
CA LYS A 307 39.01 23.27 -6.07
C LYS A 307 37.53 23.62 -6.29
N PRO A 308 36.69 23.68 -5.24
CA PRO A 308 35.42 24.36 -5.36
C PRO A 308 35.69 25.83 -5.71
N SER A 309 35.17 26.29 -6.85
CA SER A 309 35.21 27.70 -7.23
C SER A 309 34.47 28.52 -6.16
N ARG A 310 35.21 29.03 -5.17
CA ARG A 310 34.71 30.09 -4.30
C ARG A 310 34.52 31.32 -5.18
N LEU A 311 33.26 31.70 -5.37
CA LEU A 311 32.88 33.00 -5.91
C LEU A 311 33.71 34.10 -5.22
N PRO A 312 34.29 35.06 -5.95
CA PRO A 312 35.08 36.12 -5.35
C PRO A 312 34.13 37.03 -4.56
N THR A 313 34.17 36.92 -3.23
CA THR A 313 33.57 37.94 -2.36
C THR A 313 34.53 39.12 -2.34
N GLU A 314 34.07 40.23 -2.90
CA GLU A 314 34.75 41.53 -2.84
C GLU A 314 34.96 41.95 -1.38
N SER A 315 36.21 42.26 -1.01
CA SER A 315 36.52 43.28 -0.01
C SER A 315 37.99 43.72 -0.12
N PRO A 316 38.34 44.93 0.34
CA PRO A 316 39.12 45.85 -0.48
C PRO A 316 40.62 45.88 -0.18
N LYS A 317 41.32 46.41 -1.17
CA LYS A 317 42.71 46.85 -1.22
C LYS A 317 43.29 47.36 0.11
N LYS A 318 44.49 46.90 0.43
CA LYS A 318 45.54 47.74 1.00
C LYS A 318 46.87 47.44 0.30
N ASP A 319 47.34 48.46 -0.40
CA ASP A 319 48.70 48.57 -0.92
C ASP A 319 49.70 48.66 0.24
N THR A 320 50.82 47.95 0.10
CA THR A 320 52.16 48.54 0.32
C THR A 320 53.20 47.68 -0.38
N ASP A 321 53.98 48.40 -1.17
CA ASP A 321 55.17 48.06 -1.95
C ASP A 321 56.29 47.47 -1.08
N ASP A 322 57.02 46.47 -1.59
CA ASP A 322 58.51 46.49 -1.62
C ASP A 322 59.11 45.18 -2.20
N MET A 323 59.65 45.33 -3.41
CA MET A 323 61.02 45.04 -3.80
C MET A 323 61.63 43.60 -3.83
N VAL A 324 62.17 43.35 -5.03
CA VAL A 324 63.34 42.53 -5.45
C VAL A 324 63.10 41.10 -5.93
N SER A 325 63.18 41.00 -7.25
CA SER A 325 63.47 39.85 -8.09
C SER A 325 64.82 39.21 -7.78
N ASP A 326 64.84 37.88 -7.62
CA ASP A 326 66.02 37.06 -7.92
C ASP A 326 65.59 35.85 -8.77
N PRO A 327 65.99 35.74 -10.05
CA PRO A 327 65.56 34.69 -10.95
C PRO A 327 66.61 33.58 -10.97
N LYS A 328 66.43 32.52 -10.18
CA LYS A 328 67.10 31.21 -10.32
C LYS A 328 66.58 30.25 -9.25
N ASN A 329 65.57 29.45 -9.60
CA ASN A 329 65.30 28.08 -9.10
C ASN A 329 63.82 27.70 -9.22
N VAL A 330 63.23 27.79 -10.42
CA VAL A 330 61.98 27.08 -10.71
C VAL A 330 62.03 26.59 -12.16
N LEU A 331 62.75 25.50 -12.39
CA LEU A 331 62.49 24.60 -13.51
C LEU A 331 62.37 23.21 -12.89
N GLU A 332 61.34 22.49 -13.32
CA GLU A 332 61.01 21.09 -13.00
C GLU A 332 60.13 20.83 -11.77
N LYS A 333 58.85 21.20 -11.91
CA LYS A 333 57.69 20.27 -11.90
C LYS A 333 56.41 21.08 -12.04
N GLU A 334 56.16 21.57 -13.24
CA GLU A 334 54.78 21.79 -13.68
C GLU A 334 54.22 20.40 -13.98
N GLU A 335 53.66 19.74 -12.96
CA GLU A 335 52.63 18.73 -13.21
C GLU A 335 51.49 19.50 -13.86
N THR A 336 51.44 19.46 -15.19
CA THR A 336 50.34 19.99 -15.98
C THR A 336 49.06 19.40 -15.42
N ASP A 337 48.27 20.27 -14.78
CA ASP A 337 46.92 20.04 -14.28
C ASP A 337 46.02 19.74 -15.49
N MET A 338 46.10 18.49 -15.98
CA MET A 338 45.33 17.99 -17.12
C MET A 338 44.01 17.42 -16.59
N SER A 339 43.14 18.27 -16.06
CA SER A 339 41.78 17.87 -15.74
C SER A 339 41.02 17.63 -17.05
N PHE A 340 40.86 16.38 -17.46
CA PHE A 340 40.04 16.01 -18.61
C PHE A 340 38.56 16.24 -18.28
N GLU A 341 37.87 17.07 -19.07
CA GLU A 341 36.44 17.36 -18.87
C GLU A 341 35.60 16.34 -19.65
N MET A 342 34.64 15.70 -18.96
CA MET A 342 33.74 14.71 -19.57
C MET A 342 32.91 15.35 -20.71
N PRO A 343 32.92 14.78 -21.93
CA PRO A 343 32.10 15.26 -23.03
C PRO A 343 30.60 15.20 -22.70
N LEU A 344 29.82 16.09 -23.34
CA LEU A 344 28.37 16.05 -23.22
C LEU A 344 27.82 14.71 -23.73
N SER A 345 26.80 14.19 -23.03
CA SER A 345 26.11 12.97 -23.46
C SER A 345 25.60 13.07 -24.90
N TRP A 346 25.95 12.08 -25.72
CA TRP A 346 25.54 11.94 -27.12
C TRP A 346 24.04 11.65 -27.28
N VAL A 347 23.41 11.16 -26.22
CA VAL A 347 21.98 10.86 -26.15
C VAL A 347 21.15 12.13 -26.23
N ALA A 348 20.10 12.09 -27.05
CA ALA A 348 19.10 13.15 -27.16
C ALA A 348 18.33 13.34 -25.84
N GLN A 349 17.66 14.48 -25.68
CA GLN A 349 16.89 14.75 -24.47
C GLN A 349 15.80 13.70 -24.26
N ILE A 350 15.77 13.11 -23.07
CA ILE A 350 14.73 12.15 -22.67
C ILE A 350 13.39 12.90 -22.60
N LYS A 351 12.40 12.41 -23.35
CA LYS A 351 11.05 12.96 -23.38
C LYS A 351 10.08 11.82 -23.15
N VAL A 352 9.17 12.04 -22.21
CA VAL A 352 8.02 11.16 -21.94
C VAL A 352 6.79 12.05 -22.11
N SER A 353 5.84 11.61 -22.94
CA SER A 353 4.58 12.31 -23.15
C SER A 353 3.62 12.05 -21.99
N CYS A 354 2.63 12.93 -21.80
CA CYS A 354 1.61 12.75 -20.76
C CYS A 354 0.87 11.41 -20.88
N ARG A 355 0.63 10.95 -22.12
CA ARG A 355 -0.03 9.67 -22.40
C ARG A 355 0.82 8.48 -21.96
N GLU A 356 2.13 8.53 -22.21
CA GLU A 356 3.08 7.49 -21.81
C GLU A 356 3.30 7.45 -20.30
N TYR A 357 3.28 8.62 -19.65
CA TYR A 357 3.36 8.72 -18.20
C TYR A 357 2.11 8.18 -17.50
N GLU A 358 0.92 8.58 -17.98
CA GLU A 358 -0.37 8.13 -17.42
C GLU A 358 -0.65 6.64 -17.67
N ASN A 359 -0.14 6.09 -18.77
CA ASN A 359 -0.26 4.67 -19.11
C ASN A 359 1.11 4.04 -19.34
N PRO A 360 1.83 3.69 -18.25
CA PRO A 360 3.18 3.19 -18.38
C PRO A 360 3.23 1.76 -18.95
N PHE A 361 2.15 0.98 -18.81
CA PHE A 361 2.17 -0.43 -19.17
C PHE A 361 2.03 -0.66 -20.69
N SER A 362 3.16 -0.99 -21.34
CA SER A 362 3.23 -1.26 -22.78
C SER A 362 2.27 -2.33 -23.30
N ARG A 363 1.92 -3.33 -22.47
CA ARG A 363 0.96 -4.41 -22.78
C ARG A 363 -0.43 -4.15 -22.19
N GLY A 364 -0.71 -2.95 -21.70
CA GLY A 364 -1.95 -2.56 -21.02
C GLY A 364 -2.06 -3.04 -19.56
N LYS A 365 -1.32 -4.10 -19.18
CA LYS A 365 -1.20 -4.56 -17.79
C LYS A 365 0.20 -5.10 -17.49
N LYS A 366 0.58 -5.06 -16.22
CA LYS A 366 1.76 -5.74 -15.67
C LYS A 366 1.30 -6.81 -14.70
N VAL A 367 1.92 -7.99 -14.79
CA VAL A 367 1.63 -9.13 -13.92
C VAL A 367 2.92 -9.55 -13.24
N VAL A 368 2.88 -9.65 -11.91
CA VAL A 368 3.98 -10.07 -11.06
C VAL A 368 3.53 -11.26 -10.23
N LEU A 369 4.35 -12.31 -10.20
CA LEU A 369 4.11 -13.51 -9.40
C LEU A 369 5.00 -13.46 -8.15
N TYR A 370 4.37 -13.65 -7.00
CA TYR A 370 4.98 -13.69 -5.68
C TYR A 370 4.73 -15.05 -5.03
N HIS A 371 5.32 -15.29 -3.86
CA HIS A 371 5.05 -16.49 -3.09
C HIS A 371 3.56 -16.58 -2.75
N LYS A 372 2.91 -17.67 -3.21
CA LYS A 372 1.48 -17.95 -3.09
C LYS A 372 0.55 -16.80 -3.50
N SER A 373 1.01 -15.85 -4.31
CA SER A 373 0.23 -14.66 -4.67
C SER A 373 0.55 -14.09 -6.06
N LYS A 374 -0.45 -13.46 -6.68
CA LYS A 374 -0.35 -12.86 -8.01
C LYS A 374 -0.84 -11.42 -7.96
N LEU A 375 0.01 -10.48 -8.38
CA LEU A 375 -0.30 -9.07 -8.45
C LEU A 375 -0.45 -8.64 -9.92
N GLU A 376 -1.62 -8.13 -10.28
CA GLU A 376 -1.90 -7.52 -11.57
C GLU A 376 -2.06 -6.01 -11.39
N LYS A 377 -1.43 -5.23 -12.27
CA LYS A 377 -1.49 -3.75 -12.28
C LYS A 377 -1.93 -3.24 -13.64
N TRP A 378 -2.77 -2.21 -13.62
CA TRP A 378 -3.29 -1.50 -14.78
C TRP A 378 -3.11 0.00 -14.61
N ALA A 379 -3.03 0.71 -15.73
CA ALA A 379 -2.98 2.17 -15.71
C ALA A 379 -4.31 2.75 -15.22
N ALA A 380 -4.25 3.93 -14.62
CA ALA A 380 -5.46 4.65 -14.24
C ALA A 380 -6.33 4.86 -15.49
N TYR A 381 -7.62 4.56 -15.38
CA TYR A 381 -8.60 4.64 -16.47
C TYR A 381 -8.40 3.69 -17.66
N ALA A 382 -7.51 2.69 -17.55
CA ALA A 382 -7.37 1.65 -18.56
C ALA A 382 -8.59 0.73 -18.60
N ASN A 383 -9.16 0.43 -17.43
CA ASN A 383 -10.40 -0.33 -17.28
C ASN A 383 -11.57 0.63 -17.04
N ASP A 384 -12.74 0.33 -17.61
CA ASP A 384 -13.95 1.14 -17.49
C ASP A 384 -14.55 1.10 -16.08
N ASP A 385 -14.25 0.06 -15.31
CA ASP A 385 -14.64 -0.13 -13.90
C ASP A 385 -13.75 0.63 -12.89
N GLY A 386 -12.66 1.24 -13.37
CA GLY A 386 -11.69 1.95 -12.54
C GLY A 386 -10.69 1.04 -11.80
N LEU A 387 -10.64 -0.26 -12.10
CA LEU A 387 -9.70 -1.20 -11.51
C LEU A 387 -8.26 -0.84 -11.89
N VAL A 388 -7.40 -0.70 -10.88
CA VAL A 388 -5.97 -0.37 -11.08
C VAL A 388 -5.03 -1.44 -10.57
N GLU A 389 -5.40 -2.19 -9.52
CA GLU A 389 -4.57 -3.27 -8.97
C GLU A 389 -5.46 -4.41 -8.51
N ARG A 390 -4.99 -5.65 -8.70
CA ARG A 390 -5.63 -6.86 -8.19
C ARG A 390 -4.57 -7.77 -7.61
N LEU A 391 -4.77 -8.18 -6.36
CA LEU A 391 -3.96 -9.18 -5.67
C LEU A 391 -4.80 -10.43 -5.46
N THR A 392 -4.36 -11.55 -6.03
CA THR A 392 -4.97 -12.87 -5.81
C THR A 392 -4.04 -13.69 -4.91
N LEU A 393 -4.57 -14.18 -3.79
CA LEU A 393 -3.89 -15.11 -2.89
C LEU A 393 -4.31 -16.53 -3.21
N TYR A 394 -3.34 -17.43 -3.21
CA TYR A 394 -3.52 -18.85 -3.49
C TYR A 394 -3.18 -19.68 -2.26
N ALA A 395 -3.79 -20.86 -2.14
CA ALA A 395 -3.46 -21.81 -1.08
C ALA A 395 -2.07 -22.44 -1.31
N ASP A 396 -1.68 -22.57 -2.57
CA ASP A 396 -0.55 -23.33 -3.04
C ASP A 396 0.45 -22.50 -3.86
N SER A 397 1.72 -22.92 -3.85
CA SER A 397 2.80 -22.30 -4.64
C SER A 397 2.67 -22.59 -6.15
N GLU A 398 1.76 -23.47 -6.57
CA GLU A 398 1.44 -23.75 -7.98
C GLU A 398 0.29 -22.87 -8.54
N TYR A 399 -0.28 -21.97 -7.72
CA TYR A 399 -1.34 -21.04 -8.10
C TYR A 399 -2.62 -21.72 -8.62
N THR A 400 -3.03 -22.84 -8.02
CA THR A 400 -4.19 -23.62 -8.47
C THR A 400 -5.49 -23.21 -7.79
N GLU A 401 -5.46 -22.89 -6.48
CA GLU A 401 -6.66 -22.63 -5.70
C GLU A 401 -6.67 -21.21 -5.10
N GLU A 402 -7.57 -20.36 -5.58
CA GLU A 402 -7.71 -18.96 -5.11
C GLU A 402 -8.41 -18.93 -3.74
N VAL A 403 -7.79 -18.29 -2.75
CA VAL A 403 -8.33 -18.13 -1.39
C VAL A 403 -8.98 -16.77 -1.21
N GLU A 404 -8.29 -15.71 -1.61
CA GLU A 404 -8.73 -14.33 -1.42
C GLU A 404 -8.33 -13.47 -2.62
N VAL A 405 -9.21 -12.56 -3.03
CA VAL A 405 -8.92 -11.57 -4.08
C VAL A 405 -9.15 -10.18 -3.52
N LYS A 406 -8.13 -9.33 -3.55
CA LYS A 406 -8.23 -7.91 -3.23
C LYS A 406 -8.11 -7.09 -4.51
N GLU A 407 -9.05 -6.18 -4.72
CA GLU A 407 -9.12 -5.31 -5.88
C GLU A 407 -9.09 -3.86 -5.42
N TRP A 408 -8.26 -3.03 -6.06
CA TRP A 408 -8.19 -1.59 -5.78
C TRP A 408 -8.68 -0.80 -6.98
N PHE A 409 -9.55 0.17 -6.69
CA PHE A 409 -10.17 1.03 -7.68
C PHE A 409 -9.72 2.48 -7.50
N LYS A 410 -9.61 3.21 -8.61
CA LYS A 410 -9.37 4.66 -8.61
C LYS A 410 -10.42 5.37 -9.45
N HIS A 411 -10.74 6.56 -8.99
CA HIS A 411 -11.59 7.52 -9.70
C HIS A 411 -13.06 7.14 -9.87
N ARG A 412 -13.57 6.08 -9.25
CA ARG A 412 -15.01 5.80 -9.25
C ARG A 412 -15.79 6.91 -8.51
N GLU A 413 -16.93 7.32 -9.09
CA GLU A 413 -17.80 8.37 -8.53
C GLU A 413 -18.51 7.92 -7.24
N ASP A 414 -18.77 6.61 -7.11
CA ASP A 414 -19.30 5.98 -5.90
C ASP A 414 -18.27 5.87 -4.77
N LEU A 415 -17.03 6.34 -4.97
CA LEU A 415 -15.97 6.34 -3.96
C LEU A 415 -15.55 4.95 -3.46
N LEU A 416 -15.95 3.86 -4.13
CA LEU A 416 -15.40 2.53 -3.89
C LEU A 416 -13.91 2.55 -4.25
N TYR A 417 -13.06 2.15 -3.31
CA TYR A 417 -11.61 2.15 -3.52
C TYR A 417 -10.98 0.78 -3.33
N MET A 418 -11.63 -0.14 -2.65
CA MET A 418 -11.11 -1.47 -2.41
C MET A 418 -12.25 -2.49 -2.23
N ARG A 419 -12.09 -3.68 -2.81
CA ARG A 419 -13.00 -4.82 -2.69
C ARG A 419 -12.21 -6.05 -2.28
N GLU A 420 -12.65 -6.74 -1.24
CA GLU A 420 -12.09 -8.02 -0.81
C GLU A 420 -13.10 -9.12 -1.09
N VAL A 421 -12.66 -10.20 -1.73
CA VAL A 421 -13.51 -11.36 -2.03
C VAL A 421 -12.86 -12.59 -1.46
N ASN A 422 -13.48 -13.17 -0.43
CA ASN A 422 -13.10 -14.48 0.08
C ASN A 422 -13.73 -15.56 -0.81
N LYS A 423 -12.90 -16.35 -1.49
CA LYS A 423 -13.37 -17.37 -2.45
C LYS A 423 -13.92 -18.61 -1.77
N GLN A 424 -13.54 -18.89 -0.53
CA GLN A 424 -14.05 -20.04 0.22
C GLN A 424 -15.48 -19.77 0.73
N THR A 425 -15.73 -18.57 1.26
CA THR A 425 -17.06 -18.19 1.79
C THR A 425 -17.94 -17.45 0.78
N GLN A 426 -17.38 -17.02 -0.36
CA GLN A 426 -18.01 -16.11 -1.33
C GLN A 426 -18.45 -14.77 -0.71
N MET A 427 -17.83 -14.39 0.41
CA MET A 427 -18.10 -13.12 1.08
C MET A 427 -17.32 -12.01 0.37
N ILE A 428 -18.05 -10.97 -0.06
CA ILE A 428 -17.52 -9.76 -0.66
C ILE A 428 -17.56 -8.66 0.39
N THR A 429 -16.49 -7.90 0.54
CA THR A 429 -16.44 -6.69 1.37
C THR A 429 -15.97 -5.51 0.54
N ASP A 430 -16.85 -4.54 0.40
CA ASP A 430 -16.61 -3.29 -0.33
C ASP A 430 -16.23 -2.18 0.63
N HIS A 431 -15.14 -1.46 0.34
CA HIS A 431 -14.65 -0.36 1.15
C HIS A 431 -14.73 0.97 0.39
N PHE A 432 -15.32 1.97 1.07
CA PHE A 432 -15.61 3.28 0.49
C PHE A 432 -14.83 4.40 1.19
N LYS A 433 -14.44 5.41 0.40
CA LYS A 433 -13.81 6.62 0.96
C LYS A 433 -14.85 7.49 1.68
N PRO A 434 -14.42 8.33 2.65
CA PRO A 434 -15.31 9.32 3.25
C PRO A 434 -15.97 10.21 2.20
N GLY A 435 -17.27 10.49 2.36
CA GLY A 435 -18.05 11.32 1.42
C GLY A 435 -19.04 10.56 0.55
N HIS A 436 -19.15 9.24 0.69
CA HIS A 436 -20.19 8.44 0.02
C HIS A 436 -21.59 9.02 0.33
N PRO A 437 -22.53 9.11 -0.64
CA PRO A 437 -23.87 9.68 -0.41
C PRO A 437 -24.63 9.02 0.76
N LEU A 438 -24.45 7.71 0.91
CA LEU A 438 -25.01 6.88 2.00
C LEU A 438 -24.10 6.78 3.25
N LEU A 439 -23.01 7.54 3.29
CA LEU A 439 -22.02 7.56 4.40
C LEU A 439 -21.41 6.20 4.74
N LEU A 440 -21.39 5.30 3.76
CA LEU A 440 -20.82 3.96 3.87
C LEU A 440 -19.31 4.03 4.05
N LYS A 441 -18.80 3.18 4.94
CA LYS A 441 -17.38 2.89 5.15
C LYS A 441 -17.04 1.51 4.61
N ALA A 442 -17.86 0.52 4.95
CA ALA A 442 -17.72 -0.83 4.43
C ALA A 442 -19.08 -1.52 4.25
N HIS A 443 -19.21 -2.40 3.27
CA HIS A 443 -20.39 -3.24 3.08
C HIS A 443 -19.95 -4.67 2.77
N SER A 444 -20.24 -5.60 3.68
CA SER A 444 -19.97 -7.03 3.51
C SER A 444 -21.24 -7.81 3.21
N TYR A 445 -21.22 -8.64 2.18
CA TYR A 445 -22.37 -9.40 1.70
C TYR A 445 -21.97 -10.61 0.85
N THR A 446 -22.89 -11.56 0.67
CA THR A 446 -22.74 -12.69 -0.28
C THR A 446 -23.55 -12.47 -1.56
N SER A 447 -24.68 -11.77 -1.45
CA SER A 447 -25.54 -11.31 -2.54
C SER A 447 -26.03 -9.91 -2.21
N LEU A 448 -26.48 -9.14 -3.21
CA LEU A 448 -27.17 -7.86 -3.01
C LEU A 448 -28.69 -8.03 -2.82
N GLU A 449 -29.17 -9.28 -2.79
CA GLU A 449 -30.56 -9.58 -2.45
C GLU A 449 -30.86 -9.30 -0.97
N PRO A 450 -32.01 -8.70 -0.64
CA PRO A 450 -32.40 -8.45 0.75
C PRO A 450 -32.42 -9.72 1.61
N GLU A 451 -32.21 -9.56 2.92
CA GLU A 451 -32.32 -10.64 3.92
C GLU A 451 -31.31 -11.79 3.75
N THR A 452 -30.26 -11.62 2.93
CA THR A 452 -29.23 -12.65 2.67
C THR A 452 -28.00 -12.57 3.60
N GLY A 453 -28.02 -11.67 4.59
CA GLY A 453 -26.90 -11.45 5.50
C GLY A 453 -25.99 -10.34 5.01
N HIS A 454 -26.20 -9.13 5.53
CA HIS A 454 -25.39 -7.95 5.21
C HIS A 454 -24.81 -7.34 6.48
N THR A 455 -23.56 -6.92 6.39
CA THR A 455 -22.93 -6.07 7.39
C THR A 455 -22.58 -4.74 6.75
N VAL A 456 -23.12 -3.66 7.28
CA VAL A 456 -22.88 -2.30 6.80
C VAL A 456 -22.20 -1.50 7.89
N GLU A 457 -21.05 -0.93 7.58
CA GLU A 457 -20.31 -0.03 8.45
C GLU A 457 -20.39 1.39 7.89
N PHE A 458 -20.58 2.37 8.78
CA PHE A 458 -20.76 3.77 8.43
C PHE A 458 -19.66 4.65 9.03
N TYR A 459 -19.43 5.80 8.41
CA TYR A 459 -18.68 6.89 9.04
C TYR A 459 -19.57 7.58 10.09
N HIS A 460 -19.61 7.02 11.30
CA HIS A 460 -20.55 7.41 12.36
C HIS A 460 -20.58 8.92 12.67
N THR A 461 -19.42 9.59 12.64
CA THR A 461 -19.31 11.05 12.89
C THR A 461 -20.03 11.92 11.87
N ALA A 462 -20.36 11.37 10.69
CA ALA A 462 -21.11 12.09 9.65
C ALA A 462 -22.62 11.84 9.73
N ARG A 463 -23.06 10.88 10.55
CA ARG A 463 -24.48 10.56 10.73
C ARG A 463 -25.05 11.31 11.93
N VAL A 464 -26.35 11.57 11.90
CA VAL A 464 -27.07 12.24 13.00
C VAL A 464 -27.39 11.26 14.14
N ASP A 465 -27.45 9.97 13.84
CA ASP A 465 -27.80 8.89 14.78
C ASP A 465 -26.58 8.20 15.41
N ASP A 466 -25.35 8.60 15.05
CA ASP A 466 -24.08 7.98 15.46
C ASP A 466 -23.99 6.46 15.22
N LEU A 467 -24.79 5.93 14.29
CA LEU A 467 -24.74 4.53 13.91
C LEU A 467 -23.40 4.25 13.21
N TRP A 468 -22.64 3.29 13.73
CA TRP A 468 -21.35 2.93 13.12
C TRP A 468 -21.39 1.59 12.40
N LYS A 469 -22.27 0.66 12.83
CA LYS A 469 -22.40 -0.66 12.23
C LYS A 469 -23.81 -1.19 12.34
N ARG A 470 -24.30 -1.80 11.26
CA ARG A 470 -25.55 -2.55 11.20
C ARG A 470 -25.27 -3.94 10.62
N PHE A 471 -25.79 -4.95 11.28
CA PHE A 471 -25.87 -6.32 10.76
C PHE A 471 -27.33 -6.65 10.51
N GLU A 472 -27.67 -7.16 9.34
CA GLU A 472 -29.02 -7.62 9.01
C GLU A 472 -28.96 -9.02 8.41
N SER A 473 -29.78 -9.92 8.93
CA SER A 473 -30.07 -11.24 8.37
C SER A 473 -31.57 -11.41 8.18
N ALA A 474 -32.00 -12.57 7.67
CA ALA A 474 -33.42 -12.90 7.56
C ALA A 474 -34.16 -12.88 8.91
N THR A 475 -33.49 -13.22 10.00
CA THR A 475 -34.10 -13.43 11.33
C THR A 475 -33.77 -12.35 12.35
N GLU A 476 -32.69 -11.59 12.16
CA GLU A 476 -32.24 -10.61 13.15
C GLU A 476 -31.62 -9.38 12.50
N MET A 477 -31.68 -8.25 13.20
CA MET A 477 -30.95 -7.04 12.88
C MET A 477 -30.28 -6.50 14.15
N THR A 478 -29.00 -6.18 14.07
CA THR A 478 -28.23 -5.60 15.18
C THR A 478 -27.59 -4.30 14.74
N GLU A 479 -27.78 -3.25 15.52
CA GLU A 479 -27.27 -1.91 15.31
C GLU A 479 -26.31 -1.55 16.44
N TYR A 480 -25.16 -0.99 16.08
CA TYR A 480 -24.15 -0.55 17.02
C TYR A 480 -23.91 0.95 16.85
N PHE A 481 -23.86 1.66 17.96
CA PHE A 481 -23.76 3.12 18.03
C PHE A 481 -22.47 3.51 18.78
N MET A 482 -21.89 4.65 18.43
CA MET A 482 -20.67 5.16 19.08
C MET A 482 -20.83 6.62 19.52
N GLY A 483 -20.75 6.88 20.82
CA GLY A 483 -20.66 8.24 21.36
C GLY A 483 -22.00 8.98 21.50
N ARG A 484 -23.12 8.27 21.51
CA ARG A 484 -24.45 8.87 21.71
C ARG A 484 -24.61 9.49 23.10
N GLU A 485 -25.33 10.61 23.15
CA GLU A 485 -25.63 11.34 24.40
C GLU A 485 -26.54 10.56 25.36
N ASP A 486 -27.40 9.68 24.83
CA ASP A 486 -28.28 8.81 25.62
C ASP A 486 -27.61 7.50 26.06
N PHE A 487 -26.31 7.35 25.79
CA PHE A 487 -25.49 6.18 26.13
C PHE A 487 -25.92 4.87 25.46
N LEU A 488 -26.84 4.89 24.49
CA LEU A 488 -27.17 3.69 23.71
C LEU A 488 -25.96 3.28 22.86
N TYR A 489 -25.53 2.03 23.00
CA TYR A 489 -24.40 1.50 22.22
C TYR A 489 -24.77 0.31 21.35
N MET A 490 -25.83 -0.41 21.68
CA MET A 490 -26.29 -1.55 20.89
C MET A 490 -27.80 -1.70 20.94
N ARG A 491 -28.40 -1.99 19.78
CA ARG A 491 -29.79 -2.40 19.64
C ARG A 491 -29.85 -3.70 18.86
N HIS A 492 -30.60 -4.67 19.34
CA HIS A 492 -30.77 -5.97 18.71
C HIS A 492 -32.25 -6.27 18.53
N ILE A 493 -32.62 -6.68 17.33
CA ILE A 493 -33.99 -6.93 16.90
C ILE A 493 -34.08 -8.38 16.43
N GLU A 494 -35.09 -9.09 16.92
CA GLU A 494 -35.45 -10.44 16.45
C GLU A 494 -36.75 -10.36 15.65
N PHE A 495 -36.73 -10.93 14.45
CA PHE A 495 -37.87 -11.03 13.54
C PHE A 495 -38.46 -12.44 13.55
N GLY A 496 -39.77 -12.53 13.37
CA GLY A 496 -40.52 -13.78 13.28
C GLY A 496 -40.80 -14.19 11.83
N GLU A 497 -41.30 -15.41 11.66
CA GLU A 497 -41.71 -15.91 10.34
C GLU A 497 -42.91 -15.12 9.79
N ARG A 498 -42.94 -14.90 8.47
CA ARG A 498 -44.10 -14.27 7.80
C ARG A 498 -45.31 -15.21 7.81
N ASP A 499 -46.49 -14.66 8.08
CA ASP A 499 -47.75 -15.42 8.08
C ASP A 499 -48.12 -15.90 6.67
N LYS A 500 -48.07 -17.22 6.44
CA LYS A 500 -48.39 -17.91 5.16
C LYS A 500 -49.83 -17.73 4.66
N LYS A 501 -50.72 -17.06 5.41
CA LYS A 501 -52.14 -16.92 5.06
C LYS A 501 -52.43 -15.87 3.97
N THR A 502 -51.42 -15.11 3.55
CA THR A 502 -51.55 -14.01 2.58
C THR A 502 -50.82 -14.28 1.25
N GLU A 503 -50.49 -15.53 0.96
CA GLU A 503 -49.88 -15.91 -0.33
C GLU A 503 -50.94 -15.93 -1.44
N LYS A 504 -51.16 -14.79 -2.10
CA LYS A 504 -51.51 -14.80 -3.53
C LYS A 504 -50.22 -14.80 -4.33
N ALA A 505 -50.14 -15.72 -5.30
CA ALA A 505 -48.95 -16.00 -6.07
C ALA A 505 -48.34 -14.73 -6.72
N GLY A 506 -47.07 -14.44 -6.41
CA GLY A 506 -46.21 -13.56 -7.20
C GLY A 506 -45.54 -12.38 -6.48
N THR A 507 -45.77 -12.13 -5.18
CA THR A 507 -45.19 -10.96 -4.49
C THR A 507 -44.82 -11.30 -3.05
N THR A 508 -43.73 -12.06 -2.86
CA THR A 508 -43.23 -12.46 -1.53
C THR A 508 -42.53 -11.34 -0.75
N ALA A 509 -42.22 -10.21 -1.40
CA ALA A 509 -41.39 -9.14 -0.84
C ALA A 509 -42.13 -8.02 -0.08
N ASP A 510 -43.47 -7.96 -0.14
CA ASP A 510 -44.22 -6.76 0.30
C ASP A 510 -44.85 -6.88 1.70
N VAL A 511 -44.72 -8.05 2.36
CA VAL A 511 -45.24 -8.25 3.72
C VAL A 511 -44.12 -8.04 4.74
N PRO A 512 -44.18 -6.99 5.59
CA PRO A 512 -43.13 -6.71 6.56
C PRO A 512 -43.03 -7.83 7.60
N ARG A 513 -41.81 -8.24 7.94
CA ARG A 513 -41.55 -9.30 8.93
C ARG A 513 -42.13 -8.90 10.30
N PRO A 514 -42.81 -9.80 11.04
CA PRO A 514 -43.26 -9.47 12.38
C PRO A 514 -42.06 -9.27 13.32
N ILE A 515 -42.07 -8.19 14.10
CA ILE A 515 -41.04 -7.94 15.12
C ILE A 515 -41.40 -8.78 16.36
N VAL A 516 -40.52 -9.70 16.75
CA VAL A 516 -40.69 -10.58 17.92
C VAL A 516 -40.19 -9.87 19.16
N GLN A 517 -38.95 -9.36 19.10
CA GLN A 517 -38.26 -8.78 20.24
C GLN A 517 -37.38 -7.60 19.83
N ILE A 518 -37.30 -6.59 20.68
CA ILE A 518 -36.33 -5.49 20.58
C ILE A 518 -35.56 -5.42 21.90
N LYS A 519 -34.24 -5.47 21.85
CA LYS A 519 -33.32 -5.33 22.99
C LYS A 519 -32.44 -4.10 22.78
N GLU A 520 -32.36 -3.21 23.75
CA GLU A 520 -31.46 -2.05 23.76
C GLU A 520 -30.51 -2.14 24.94
N TYR A 521 -29.26 -1.77 24.73
CA TYR A 521 -28.19 -1.81 25.71
C TYR A 521 -27.50 -0.46 25.81
N PHE A 522 -27.31 0.00 27.04
CA PHE A 522 -26.81 1.33 27.37
C PHE A 522 -25.52 1.24 28.18
N HIS A 523 -24.63 2.19 27.98
CA HIS A 523 -23.47 2.39 28.84
C HIS A 523 -23.86 3.08 30.14
N ARG A 524 -23.08 2.82 31.20
CA ARG A 524 -23.29 3.42 32.53
C ARG A 524 -23.20 4.94 32.46
N ASN A 525 -24.24 5.63 32.93
CA ASN A 525 -24.23 7.07 33.14
C ASN A 525 -23.83 7.41 34.60
N PRO A 526 -22.64 7.97 34.86
CA PRO A 526 -22.18 8.28 36.22
C PRO A 526 -23.02 9.34 36.96
N GLU A 527 -23.84 10.12 36.26
CA GLU A 527 -24.68 11.17 36.85
C GLU A 527 -25.94 10.62 37.56
N LYS A 528 -26.35 9.38 37.23
CA LYS A 528 -27.49 8.69 37.84
C LYS A 528 -27.01 7.60 38.80
N PRO A 529 -27.74 7.32 39.89
CA PRO A 529 -27.44 6.14 40.72
C PRO A 529 -27.74 4.85 39.92
N ALA A 530 -27.02 3.76 40.18
CA ALA A 530 -27.06 2.58 39.30
C ALA A 530 -28.45 1.91 39.27
N ASP A 531 -29.18 2.03 40.37
CA ASP A 531 -30.54 1.51 40.53
C ASP A 531 -31.62 2.31 39.79
N GLU A 532 -31.32 3.54 39.37
CA GLU A 532 -32.18 4.37 38.51
C GLU A 532 -31.64 4.47 37.06
N ASP A 533 -30.49 3.85 36.76
CA ASP A 533 -29.85 3.87 35.45
C ASP A 533 -30.06 2.55 34.69
N ILE A 534 -30.67 2.63 33.51
CA ILE A 534 -31.11 1.44 32.76
C ILE A 534 -29.94 0.92 31.93
N GLU A 535 -29.53 -0.32 32.19
CA GLU A 535 -28.51 -1.02 31.40
C GLU A 535 -29.11 -1.69 30.17
N GLN A 536 -30.29 -2.31 30.34
CA GLN A 536 -30.93 -3.09 29.30
C GLN A 536 -32.45 -2.86 29.28
N ARG A 537 -32.99 -2.61 28.09
CA ARG A 537 -34.44 -2.59 27.82
C ARG A 537 -34.78 -3.73 26.88
N VAL A 538 -35.82 -4.49 27.21
CA VAL A 538 -36.28 -5.62 26.39
C VAL A 538 -37.78 -5.52 26.17
N PHE A 539 -38.18 -5.36 24.92
CA PHE A 539 -39.57 -5.34 24.48
C PHE A 539 -39.89 -6.64 23.75
N MET A 540 -40.61 -7.57 24.39
CA MET A 540 -41.16 -8.76 23.75
C MET A 540 -42.51 -8.38 23.13
N VAL A 541 -42.49 -8.06 21.84
CA VAL A 541 -43.61 -7.43 21.14
C VAL A 541 -44.81 -8.36 21.00
N ILE A 542 -44.57 -9.65 20.76
CA ILE A 542 -45.64 -10.66 20.59
C ILE A 542 -46.32 -10.96 21.93
N ASP A 543 -45.52 -11.10 22.99
CA ASP A 543 -46.00 -11.44 24.32
C ASP A 543 -46.54 -10.24 25.11
N ASP A 544 -46.34 -9.01 24.61
CA ASP A 544 -46.68 -7.75 25.30
C ASP A 544 -46.01 -7.67 26.68
N ILE A 545 -44.74 -8.08 26.75
CA ILE A 545 -43.89 -8.04 27.96
C ILE A 545 -42.78 -7.00 27.77
N ILE A 546 -42.58 -6.16 28.78
CA ILE A 546 -41.49 -5.18 28.83
C ILE A 546 -40.63 -5.46 30.05
N GLN A 547 -39.32 -5.63 29.84
CA GLN A 547 -38.35 -5.89 30.90
C GLN A 547 -37.29 -4.79 30.92
N LEU A 548 -37.00 -4.28 32.12
CA LEU A 548 -35.93 -3.34 32.38
C LEU A 548 -34.93 -3.97 33.35
N THR A 549 -33.66 -3.97 32.98
CA THR A 549 -32.54 -4.30 33.86
C THR A 549 -31.73 -3.03 34.08
N TYR A 550 -31.47 -2.71 35.34
CA TYR A 550 -30.69 -1.53 35.74
C TYR A 550 -29.23 -1.92 35.98
N HIS A 551 -28.31 -0.95 35.91
CA HIS A 551 -26.91 -1.21 36.16
C HIS A 551 -26.68 -1.73 37.59
N LEU A 552 -25.68 -2.62 37.73
CA LEU A 552 -25.31 -3.17 39.02
C LEU A 552 -24.54 -2.11 39.85
N GLU A 553 -25.02 -1.83 41.06
CA GLU A 553 -24.30 -0.99 42.02
C GLU A 553 -23.09 -1.73 42.60
N VAL A 554 -22.01 -1.02 42.92
CA VAL A 554 -20.69 -1.62 43.28
C VAL A 554 -20.76 -2.59 44.48
N HIS A 555 -21.80 -2.49 45.30
CA HIS A 555 -21.96 -3.25 46.55
C HIS A 555 -23.06 -4.31 46.46
N ASP A 556 -23.75 -4.42 45.32
CA ASP A 556 -24.84 -5.36 45.10
C ASP A 556 -24.37 -6.58 44.29
N THR A 557 -24.97 -7.73 44.56
CA THR A 557 -24.68 -8.98 43.83
C THR A 557 -25.63 -9.25 42.67
N ILE A 558 -26.79 -8.58 42.62
CA ILE A 558 -27.82 -8.79 41.61
C ILE A 558 -28.41 -7.43 41.20
N ALA A 559 -28.51 -7.19 39.90
CA ALA A 559 -29.10 -5.98 39.34
C ALA A 559 -30.61 -5.87 39.64
N SER A 560 -31.09 -4.65 39.81
CA SER A 560 -32.53 -4.39 39.92
C SER A 560 -33.22 -4.71 38.59
N LYS A 561 -34.40 -5.36 38.66
CA LYS A 561 -35.20 -5.73 37.49
C LYS A 561 -36.67 -5.37 37.67
N VAL A 562 -37.26 -4.81 36.62
CA VAL A 562 -38.70 -4.49 36.55
C VAL A 562 -39.28 -5.17 35.31
N VAL A 563 -40.31 -5.98 35.50
CA VAL A 563 -41.01 -6.68 34.41
C VAL A 563 -42.48 -6.29 34.43
N PHE A 564 -42.97 -5.82 33.29
CA PHE A 564 -44.38 -5.54 33.03
C PHE A 564 -44.96 -6.64 32.13
N CYS A 565 -46.01 -7.31 32.59
CA CYS A 565 -46.69 -8.38 31.85
C CYS A 565 -48.18 -8.04 31.64
N ARG A 566 -48.76 -8.54 30.55
CA ARG A 566 -50.20 -8.48 30.30
C ARG A 566 -50.99 -9.45 31.20
N VAL A 567 -52.20 -9.04 31.61
CA VAL A 567 -53.18 -9.93 32.27
C VAL A 567 -53.74 -10.94 31.28
N ILE A 568 -53.61 -12.22 31.58
CA ILE A 568 -54.22 -13.31 30.83
C ILE A 568 -55.75 -13.28 31.03
N GLY A 569 -56.53 -13.20 29.93
CA GLY A 569 -57.99 -13.42 29.97
C GLY A 569 -58.93 -12.26 29.57
N ARG A 570 -58.45 -11.11 29.09
CA ARG A 570 -59.31 -10.02 28.55
C ARG A 570 -59.00 -9.66 27.09
N GLU A 571 -60.04 -9.27 26.35
CA GLU A 571 -60.00 -8.84 24.93
C GLU A 571 -59.09 -7.62 24.72
N LYS A 572 -58.49 -7.51 23.52
CA LYS A 572 -57.73 -6.32 23.09
C LYS A 572 -58.68 -5.11 22.99
N ARG A 573 -58.78 -4.30 24.04
CA ARG A 573 -59.22 -2.90 23.92
C ARG A 573 -57.98 -2.03 24.06
N GLU A 574 -57.71 -1.21 23.05
CA GLU A 574 -56.49 -0.38 22.95
C GLU A 574 -56.38 0.67 24.08
N ASP A 575 -57.49 0.98 24.78
CA ASP A 575 -57.59 2.12 25.69
C ASP A 575 -57.70 1.78 27.20
N GLU A 576 -57.70 0.51 27.62
CA GLU A 576 -57.81 0.13 29.05
C GLU A 576 -56.52 -0.51 29.59
N ILE A 577 -55.69 0.29 30.27
CA ILE A 577 -54.47 -0.17 30.96
C ILE A 577 -54.77 -0.40 32.45
N PHE A 578 -54.77 -1.66 32.89
CA PHE A 578 -54.89 -2.02 34.30
C PHE A 578 -53.54 -2.50 34.85
N LEU A 579 -52.88 -1.66 35.66
CA LEU A 579 -51.77 -2.11 36.51
C LEU A 579 -52.35 -2.76 37.77
N SER A 580 -52.18 -4.08 37.90
CA SER A 580 -52.39 -4.79 39.15
C SER A 580 -51.05 -5.15 39.77
N ARG A 581 -51.04 -5.42 41.09
CA ARG A 581 -49.86 -5.92 41.81
C ARG A 581 -49.41 -7.32 41.32
N GLU A 582 -50.25 -8.00 40.53
CA GLU A 582 -49.98 -9.30 39.92
C GLU A 582 -49.33 -9.17 38.52
N ASN A 583 -49.40 -7.99 37.88
CA ASN A 583 -48.95 -7.75 36.50
C ASN A 583 -47.55 -7.12 36.39
N SER A 584 -46.96 -6.75 37.53
CA SER A 584 -45.62 -6.19 37.61
C SER A 584 -44.79 -7.01 38.58
N VAL A 585 -43.89 -7.84 38.04
CA VAL A 585 -42.94 -8.59 38.86
C VAL A 585 -41.71 -7.73 39.02
N LYS A 586 -41.44 -7.33 40.26
CA LYS A 586 -40.35 -6.45 40.63
C LYS A 586 -39.35 -7.21 41.49
N TYR A 587 -38.10 -7.25 41.05
CA TYR A 587 -36.99 -7.74 41.85
C TYR A 587 -36.07 -6.56 42.18
N GLN A 588 -36.08 -6.14 43.45
CA GLN A 588 -35.21 -5.08 43.96
C GLN A 588 -34.55 -5.57 45.26
N PRO A 589 -33.21 -5.67 45.30
CA PRO A 589 -32.47 -5.94 46.53
C PRO A 589 -32.63 -4.84 47.58
N TRP A 590 -32.68 -3.56 47.16
CA TRP A 590 -32.86 -2.39 48.04
C TRP A 590 -33.81 -1.36 47.38
N SER A 591 -34.77 -0.80 48.14
CA SER A 591 -35.84 0.02 47.55
C SER A 591 -35.63 1.53 47.74
N SER A 592 -35.59 2.30 46.64
CA SER A 592 -35.96 3.72 46.63
C SER A 592 -37.49 3.87 46.79
N GLU A 593 -37.96 4.86 47.57
CA GLU A 593 -39.40 5.12 47.81
C GLU A 593 -40.17 5.42 46.51
N LYS A 594 -39.50 5.94 45.47
CA LYS A 594 -40.12 6.29 44.17
C LYS A 594 -40.72 5.07 43.46
N HIS A 595 -40.06 3.92 43.51
CA HIS A 595 -40.52 2.69 42.84
C HIS A 595 -41.56 1.89 43.65
N LYS A 596 -41.97 2.38 44.83
CA LYS A 596 -43.13 1.82 45.57
C LYS A 596 -44.44 2.49 45.14
N ASN A 597 -44.36 3.64 44.46
CA ASN A 597 -45.53 4.39 44.04
C ASN A 597 -46.10 3.79 42.74
N LEU A 598 -47.30 3.21 42.84
CA LEU A 598 -48.00 2.62 41.70
C LEU A 598 -48.24 3.64 40.58
N LEU A 599 -48.40 4.93 40.92
CA LEU A 599 -48.55 6.01 39.95
C LEU A 599 -47.28 6.21 39.10
N HIS A 600 -46.10 6.11 39.72
CA HIS A 600 -44.83 6.25 39.01
C HIS A 600 -44.61 5.10 38.04
N LEU A 601 -44.89 3.86 38.46
CA LEU A 601 -44.83 2.68 37.58
C LEU A 601 -45.87 2.74 36.44
N TYR A 602 -47.04 3.31 36.70
CA TYR A 602 -48.05 3.54 35.67
C TYR A 602 -47.59 4.55 34.63
N ASN A 603 -47.01 5.68 35.07
CA ASN A 603 -46.46 6.67 34.15
C ASN A 603 -45.28 6.09 33.34
N LEU A 604 -44.38 5.36 33.99
CA LEU A 604 -43.26 4.68 33.32
C LEU A 604 -43.75 3.67 32.27
N LEU A 605 -44.78 2.88 32.56
CA LEU A 605 -45.35 1.95 31.59
C LEU A 605 -45.93 2.68 30.37
N TRP A 606 -46.58 3.83 30.58
CA TRP A 606 -47.10 4.67 29.50
C TRP A 606 -45.97 5.22 28.62
N GLU A 607 -44.90 5.72 29.24
CA GLU A 607 -43.69 6.18 28.54
C GLU A 607 -43.07 5.04 27.72
N LEU A 608 -42.86 3.86 28.31
CA LEU A 608 -42.30 2.69 27.62
C LEU A 608 -43.18 2.19 26.47
N ARG A 609 -44.52 2.30 26.57
CA ARG A 609 -45.41 1.95 25.44
C ARG A 609 -45.35 2.96 24.31
N ALA A 610 -45.18 4.24 24.63
CA ALA A 610 -44.95 5.28 23.63
C ALA A 610 -43.59 5.06 22.93
N GLU A 611 -42.52 4.84 23.70
CA GLU A 611 -41.20 4.50 23.19
C GLU A 611 -41.22 3.21 22.35
N GLN A 612 -41.90 2.15 22.80
CA GLN A 612 -42.03 0.91 22.03
C GLN A 612 -42.68 1.14 20.65
N LYS A 613 -43.68 2.04 20.57
CA LYS A 613 -44.32 2.39 19.30
C LYS A 613 -43.35 3.15 18.39
N GLU A 614 -42.56 4.06 18.94
CA GLU A 614 -41.53 4.79 18.21
C GLU A 614 -40.40 3.87 17.73
N LEU A 615 -39.89 2.99 18.59
CA LEU A 615 -38.88 2.00 18.27
C LEU A 615 -39.32 1.07 17.14
N LYS A 616 -40.58 0.62 17.16
CA LYS A 616 -41.14 -0.16 16.04
C LYS A 616 -41.07 0.62 14.73
N GLN A 617 -41.34 1.92 14.74
CA GLN A 617 -41.22 2.75 13.55
C GLN A 617 -39.75 2.90 13.12
N GLN A 618 -38.84 3.19 14.05
CA GLN A 618 -37.39 3.28 13.77
C GLN A 618 -36.83 1.99 13.16
N VAL A 619 -37.27 0.82 13.63
CA VAL A 619 -36.89 -0.48 13.05
C VAL A 619 -37.38 -0.60 11.60
N ARG A 620 -38.59 -0.14 11.29
CA ARG A 620 -39.09 -0.12 9.90
C ARG A 620 -38.33 0.86 9.03
N ASP A 621 -38.00 2.04 9.57
CA ASP A 621 -37.20 3.03 8.87
C ASP A 621 -35.79 2.47 8.58
N SER A 622 -35.25 1.66 9.48
CA SER A 622 -33.95 0.97 9.32
C SER A 622 -33.99 -0.14 8.27
N GLU A 623 -35.06 -0.96 8.24
CA GLU A 623 -35.29 -1.93 7.15
C GLU A 623 -35.42 -1.21 5.80
N ALA A 624 -36.15 -0.09 5.75
CA ALA A 624 -36.32 0.71 4.54
C ALA A 624 -35.00 1.37 4.09
N GLU A 625 -34.19 1.88 5.02
CA GLU A 625 -32.85 2.40 4.73
C GLU A 625 -31.97 1.30 4.14
N MET A 626 -32.03 0.08 4.67
CA MET A 626 -31.25 -1.04 4.16
C MET A 626 -31.66 -1.45 2.74
N LEU A 627 -32.96 -1.51 2.46
CA LEU A 627 -33.46 -1.72 1.09
C LEU A 627 -33.00 -0.61 0.12
N ASN A 628 -32.98 0.64 0.58
CA ASN A 628 -32.45 1.75 -0.22
C ASN A 628 -30.94 1.62 -0.46
N ILE A 629 -30.16 1.21 0.54
CA ILE A 629 -28.73 0.94 0.39
C ILE A 629 -28.51 -0.13 -0.68
N LEU A 630 -29.23 -1.26 -0.62
CA LEU A 630 -29.11 -2.33 -1.61
C LEU A 630 -29.47 -1.87 -3.02
N ALA A 631 -30.55 -1.12 -3.18
CA ALA A 631 -30.98 -0.59 -4.48
C ALA A 631 -29.95 0.37 -5.10
N VAL A 632 -29.39 1.28 -4.29
CA VAL A 632 -28.33 2.20 -4.74
C VAL A 632 -27.07 1.43 -5.10
N ARG A 633 -26.66 0.44 -4.29
CA ARG A 633 -25.50 -0.42 -4.58
C ARG A 633 -25.68 -1.21 -5.87
N GLU A 634 -26.88 -1.74 -6.12
CA GLU A 634 -27.19 -2.44 -7.38
C GLU A 634 -27.10 -1.50 -8.59
N GLU A 635 -27.56 -0.26 -8.47
CA GLU A 635 -27.41 0.76 -9.51
C GLU A 635 -25.94 1.16 -9.74
N GLU A 636 -25.16 1.33 -8.68
CA GLU A 636 -23.73 1.67 -8.72
C GLU A 636 -22.91 0.56 -9.40
N GLU A 637 -23.18 -0.71 -9.11
CA GLU A 637 -22.53 -1.85 -9.77
C GLU A 637 -22.99 -2.01 -11.23
N ALA A 638 -24.24 -1.70 -11.54
CA ALA A 638 -24.75 -1.75 -12.92
C ALA A 638 -24.20 -0.60 -13.78
N ASN A 639 -23.93 0.56 -13.19
CA ASN A 639 -23.57 1.81 -13.89
C ASN A 639 -22.32 2.47 -13.29
N ILE A 640 -21.17 1.82 -13.40
CA ILE A 640 -19.90 2.37 -12.91
C ILE A 640 -19.52 3.63 -13.72
N LYS A 641 -19.27 4.73 -13.02
CA LYS A 641 -18.83 6.01 -13.59
C LYS A 641 -17.49 6.45 -13.00
N LEU A 642 -16.62 6.97 -13.85
CA LEU A 642 -15.29 7.43 -13.48
C LEU A 642 -15.18 8.96 -13.55
N SER A 643 -14.80 9.57 -12.43
CA SER A 643 -14.44 10.98 -12.33
C SER A 643 -13.13 11.26 -13.08
N VAL A 644 -13.12 12.30 -13.93
CA VAL A 644 -11.91 12.69 -14.66
C VAL A 644 -11.04 13.60 -13.79
N SER A 645 -9.87 13.07 -13.41
CA SER A 645 -8.87 13.78 -12.64
C SER A 645 -8.46 15.08 -13.32
N MET A 646 -8.12 16.09 -12.51
CA MET A 646 -7.53 17.34 -12.99
C MET A 646 -6.22 17.15 -13.73
N TYR A 647 -5.51 16.07 -13.42
CA TYR A 647 -4.20 15.78 -13.96
C TYR A 647 -4.24 14.83 -15.17
N ASN A 648 -5.41 14.26 -15.52
CA ASN A 648 -5.53 13.44 -16.73
C ASN A 648 -5.82 14.32 -17.94
N THR A 649 -4.75 14.74 -18.62
CA THR A 649 -4.86 15.70 -19.73
C THR A 649 -5.32 15.01 -21.01
N ALA A 650 -5.02 13.71 -21.17
CA ALA A 650 -5.35 12.93 -22.35
C ALA A 650 -6.86 12.72 -22.51
N LYS A 651 -7.56 12.32 -21.44
CA LYS A 651 -9.02 12.15 -21.47
C LYS A 651 -9.77 13.49 -21.48
N ARG A 652 -9.23 14.54 -20.85
CA ARG A 652 -9.80 15.90 -20.98
C ARG A 652 -9.79 16.38 -22.43
N GLY A 653 -8.70 16.14 -23.17
CA GLY A 653 -8.63 16.45 -24.59
C GLY A 653 -9.70 15.71 -25.41
N GLN A 654 -9.89 14.41 -25.15
CA GLN A 654 -10.91 13.60 -25.83
C GLN A 654 -12.35 14.01 -25.47
N GLN A 655 -12.61 14.34 -24.20
CA GLN A 655 -13.92 14.87 -23.79
C GLN A 655 -14.18 16.23 -24.44
N HIS A 656 -13.17 17.10 -24.53
CA HIS A 656 -13.34 18.40 -25.15
C HIS A 656 -13.59 18.29 -26.67
N GLU A 657 -12.92 17.36 -27.36
CA GLU A 657 -13.15 17.05 -28.78
C GLU A 657 -14.51 16.37 -29.04
N ALA A 658 -15.06 15.60 -28.08
CA ALA A 658 -16.37 14.99 -28.21
C ALA A 658 -17.54 15.96 -27.92
N THR A 659 -17.25 17.10 -27.28
CA THR A 659 -18.25 18.12 -26.92
C THR A 659 -18.29 19.29 -27.92
N VAL A 660 -17.38 19.31 -28.90
CA VAL A 660 -17.30 20.26 -30.02
C VAL A 660 -17.77 19.57 -31.29
#